data_AF-A0A1G7TQL1-F1
#
_entry.id   AF-A0A1G7TQL1-F1
#
_cell.length_a   1.000
_cell.length_b   1.000
_cell.length_c   1.000
_cell.angle_alpha   90.00
_cell.angle_beta   90.00
_cell.angle_gamma   90.00
#
_symmetry.space_group_name_H-M   'P 1'
#
loop_
_entity.id
_entity.type
_entity.pdbx_description
1 polymer ?
#
loop_
_entity_poly.entity_id
_entity_poly.type
_entity_poly.pdbx_seq_one_letter_code
_entity_poly.pdbx_strand_id
1 'polypeptide(L)'
;MLKRKRNFASLTSVAVDAPYAEQAARREIALDATLLDAWGRVLPFLQPALARDRLGRFVRLVGDLEPQFAVLTNRRLRETAEELRASLLSTPPYSHQMARSFALVREAACRHVGMRLFPVQLLGGAAMMGGAVAEMETGEGKTLTALLPAITAALMGRPVHIITVNDYLARRDADQLAPIYNALDLTVGLVAHGQSRQERQRAYASDVTYCTNKELVFDYLRDRLALGSRRARSRLSLDTIFNSRLASHHQSPLLRGLQFAIVDEADSVLIDEARVPLILSGTQEGPENAGGLHQTALDLARRLVPGDDFHVRANEKSVRLTTRGESRIAQLAAGLPGLWAIRRAREELAQHALAALHLYRRDVQYIVANDKVQIVDEYTGRIMPDRSWEGGIHQLIEAKEHCTFTERRTTLAQITYQRFFRRYIHLCGMSGTAIEPAGELYGTYGLRVVRIPTNRPLRRTNAGTRLFPTANLKWDAVVDSVHDIVRKGRAVLVGTRSVEASEQISQLLGRSGLEAVVLNARQDHAEAEIIAGAGQPGRITVATNMAGRGTDIQLHPAVRSRGGLHVILTEYHESRRIDRQLFGRAGRQGDPGSYETIVALDDELFRRFMNPKLLRLLGKRSKRTQPIQGALGHALRSYGQHAAERLHGQARRTALAEDLRVNRILSFAGTE
;
A
#
# COMPACT_ATOMS: atom_id res chain seq x y z
N MET A 1 37.42 17.15 -5.20
CA MET A 1 36.22 16.32 -4.88
C MET A 1 35.48 16.71 -3.58
N LEU A 2 35.73 17.90 -2.99
CA LEU A 2 35.09 18.38 -1.76
C LEU A 2 34.50 19.82 -1.85
N LYS A 3 34.39 20.40 -3.05
CA LYS A 3 33.79 21.74 -3.30
C LYS A 3 32.41 21.71 -3.98
N ARG A 4 31.71 20.57 -4.03
CA ARG A 4 30.32 20.43 -4.54
C ARG A 4 29.24 20.36 -3.45
N LYS A 5 29.55 20.82 -2.22
CA LYS A 5 28.68 20.69 -1.04
C LYS A 5 27.63 21.81 -0.84
N ARG A 6 27.34 22.65 -1.84
CA ARG A 6 26.32 23.71 -1.70
C ARG A 6 25.12 23.66 -2.67
N ASN A 7 25.09 22.77 -3.66
CA ASN A 7 23.98 22.69 -4.65
C ASN A 7 23.19 21.37 -4.62
N PHE A 8 23.18 20.64 -3.49
CA PHE A 8 22.26 19.52 -3.26
C PHE A 8 20.92 19.96 -2.62
N ALA A 9 20.60 21.25 -2.67
CA ALA A 9 19.21 21.70 -2.74
C ALA A 9 18.79 21.53 -4.20
N SER A 10 18.44 20.29 -4.59
CA SER A 10 17.98 20.01 -5.94
C SER A 10 16.82 20.93 -6.27
N LEU A 11 16.97 21.73 -7.33
CA LEU A 11 15.86 22.33 -8.04
C LEU A 11 14.82 21.22 -8.27
N THR A 12 13.75 21.22 -7.47
CA THR A 12 12.55 20.42 -7.74
C THR A 12 12.00 20.92 -9.06
N SER A 13 12.38 20.27 -10.16
CA SER A 13 11.81 20.59 -11.45
C SER A 13 10.35 20.16 -11.43
N VAL A 14 9.45 21.15 -11.43
CA VAL A 14 8.02 20.92 -11.61
C VAL A 14 7.81 20.41 -13.02
N ALA A 15 6.96 19.40 -13.19
CA ALA A 15 6.68 18.81 -14.49
C ALA A 15 6.07 19.86 -15.44
N VAL A 16 6.76 20.13 -16.55
CA VAL A 16 6.35 21.12 -17.54
C VAL A 16 5.29 20.58 -18.51
N ASP A 17 4.80 19.35 -18.38
CA ASP A 17 3.70 18.83 -19.21
C ASP A 17 2.60 18.12 -18.41
N ALA A 18 2.64 18.21 -17.08
CA ALA A 18 1.65 17.57 -16.22
C ALA A 18 0.33 18.37 -16.15
N PRO A 19 -0.81 17.69 -15.93
CA PRO A 19 -2.13 18.33 -15.86
C PRO A 19 -2.35 19.18 -14.61
N TYR A 20 -1.54 18.97 -13.56
CA TYR A 20 -1.51 19.78 -12.35
C TYR A 20 -0.08 19.78 -11.77
N ALA A 21 0.16 20.64 -10.77
CA ALA A 21 1.49 20.80 -10.16
C ALA A 21 1.98 19.48 -9.53
N GLU A 22 3.04 18.90 -10.10
CA GLU A 22 3.70 17.68 -9.62
C GLU A 22 5.20 17.72 -9.96
N GLN A 23 6.03 16.92 -9.26
CA GLN A 23 7.45 16.78 -9.57
C GLN A 23 7.65 16.03 -10.89
N ALA A 24 8.64 16.48 -11.68
CA ALA A 24 9.08 15.76 -12.86
C ALA A 24 9.71 14.41 -12.48
N ALA A 25 9.58 13.42 -13.37
CA ALA A 25 10.20 12.12 -13.17
C ALA A 25 11.72 12.25 -13.06
N ARG A 26 12.30 11.86 -11.91
CA ARG A 26 13.75 11.84 -11.73
C ARG A 26 14.36 10.72 -12.58
N ARG A 27 15.38 11.06 -13.37
CA ARG A 27 16.24 10.08 -14.06
C ARG A 27 17.21 9.49 -13.04
N GLU A 28 17.11 8.21 -12.75
CA GLU A 28 18.02 7.50 -11.84
C GLU A 28 19.06 6.69 -12.61
N ILE A 29 20.32 6.82 -12.18
CA ILE A 29 21.41 5.91 -12.57
C ILE A 29 21.46 4.80 -11.52
N ALA A 30 21.60 3.54 -11.93
CA ALA A 30 21.55 2.40 -11.01
C ALA A 30 22.57 2.46 -9.87
N LEU A 31 23.76 3.02 -10.13
CA LEU A 31 24.79 3.26 -9.11
C LEU A 31 24.33 4.27 -8.05
N ASP A 32 23.65 5.34 -8.44
CA ASP A 32 23.11 6.34 -7.52
C ASP A 32 22.06 5.72 -6.59
N ALA A 33 21.19 4.85 -7.10
CA ALA A 33 20.19 4.18 -6.27
C ALA A 33 20.82 3.32 -5.16
N THR A 34 21.87 2.55 -5.47
CA THR A 34 22.55 1.72 -4.46
C THR A 34 23.29 2.54 -3.41
N LEU A 35 23.91 3.65 -3.81
CA LEU A 35 24.59 4.57 -2.90
C LEU A 35 23.59 5.32 -2.02
N LEU A 36 22.46 5.75 -2.57
CA LEU A 36 21.38 6.39 -1.82
C LEU A 36 20.76 5.40 -0.83
N ASP A 37 20.51 4.15 -1.23
CA ASP A 37 20.04 3.11 -0.30
C ASP A 37 20.99 2.92 0.88
N ALA A 38 22.30 2.79 0.60
CA ALA A 38 23.31 2.64 1.64
C ALA A 38 23.36 3.88 2.54
N TRP A 39 23.32 5.07 1.96
CA TRP A 39 23.29 6.34 2.69
C TRP A 39 22.03 6.45 3.57
N GLY A 40 20.87 6.07 3.06
CA GLY A 40 19.59 6.07 3.78
C GLY A 40 19.56 5.13 4.99
N ARG A 41 20.29 4.00 4.94
CA ARG A 41 20.44 3.11 6.11
C ARG A 41 21.30 3.72 7.20
N VAL A 42 22.33 4.47 6.82
CA VAL A 42 23.31 5.02 7.76
C VAL A 42 22.85 6.37 8.34
N LEU A 43 22.13 7.17 7.54
CA LEU A 43 21.72 8.53 7.88
C LEU A 43 20.95 8.65 9.21
N PRO A 44 19.99 7.76 9.56
CA PRO A 44 19.29 7.83 10.85
C PRO A 44 20.23 7.70 12.06
N PHE A 45 21.34 6.96 11.91
CA PHE A 45 22.34 6.75 12.95
C PHE A 45 23.42 7.84 12.96
N LEU A 46 23.58 8.59 11.86
CA LEU A 46 24.51 9.71 11.72
C LEU A 46 23.87 11.10 11.93
N GLN A 47 22.61 11.18 12.35
CA GLN A 47 21.92 12.45 12.66
C GLN A 47 21.76 12.71 14.18
N PRO A 48 22.74 12.54 15.09
CA PRO A 48 22.40 12.28 16.48
C PRO A 48 22.38 13.53 17.37
N ALA A 49 22.92 14.68 16.94
CA ALA A 49 23.00 15.86 17.80
C ALA A 49 22.43 17.12 17.13
N LEU A 50 23.02 17.61 16.04
CA LEU A 50 22.65 18.92 15.47
C LEU A 50 21.22 18.97 14.91
N ALA A 51 20.76 17.90 14.26
CA ALA A 51 19.38 17.82 13.76
C ALA A 51 18.38 17.73 14.93
N ARG A 52 18.70 16.93 15.95
CA ARG A 52 17.89 16.83 17.17
C ARG A 52 17.87 18.14 17.96
N ASP A 53 18.99 18.83 18.04
CA ASP A 53 19.09 20.14 18.70
C ASP A 53 18.29 21.20 17.95
N ARG A 54 18.36 21.23 16.61
CA ARG A 54 17.53 22.15 15.80
C ARG A 54 16.04 21.89 16.03
N LEU A 55 15.60 20.63 15.97
CA LEU A 55 14.22 20.26 16.24
C LEU A 55 13.82 20.57 17.69
N GLY A 56 14.72 20.29 18.65
CA GLY A 56 14.51 20.60 20.06
C GLY A 56 14.40 22.10 20.34
N ARG A 57 15.23 22.93 19.70
CA ARG A 57 15.12 24.40 19.75
C ARG A 57 13.79 24.87 19.19
N PHE A 58 13.35 24.31 18.06
CA PHE A 58 12.05 24.64 17.48
C PHE A 58 10.89 24.26 18.42
N VAL A 59 10.94 23.08 19.05
CA VAL A 59 9.91 22.66 20.01
C VAL A 59 9.90 23.54 21.27
N ARG A 60 11.07 23.97 21.77
CA ARG A 60 11.13 24.96 22.85
C ARG A 60 10.46 26.27 22.45
N LEU A 61 10.75 26.78 21.25
CA LEU A 61 10.11 27.98 20.72
C LEU A 61 8.59 27.85 20.64
N VAL A 62 8.07 26.70 20.21
CA VAL A 62 6.62 26.43 20.23
C VAL A 62 6.06 26.45 21.66
N GLY A 63 6.79 25.89 22.62
CA GLY A 63 6.42 25.93 24.04
C GLY A 63 6.40 27.35 24.61
N ASP A 64 7.36 28.19 24.24
CA ASP A 64 7.46 29.57 24.71
C ASP A 64 6.31 30.45 24.18
N LEU A 65 5.76 30.11 23.01
CA LEU A 65 4.61 30.79 22.41
C LEU A 65 3.26 30.32 22.98
N GLU A 66 3.20 29.13 23.58
CA GLU A 66 1.95 28.51 24.05
C GLU A 66 1.12 29.41 24.99
N PRO A 67 1.69 30.08 26.02
CA PRO A 67 0.92 30.94 26.91
C PRO A 67 0.23 32.10 26.18
N GLN A 68 0.82 32.58 25.08
CA GLN A 68 0.26 33.67 24.29
C GLN A 68 -1.00 33.25 23.56
N PHE A 69 -1.06 31.98 23.09
CA PHE A 69 -2.22 31.43 22.40
C PHE A 69 -3.32 30.99 23.38
N ALA A 70 -2.95 30.51 24.56
CA ALA A 70 -3.89 30.05 25.58
C ALA A 70 -4.89 31.13 26.03
N VAL A 71 -4.45 32.40 26.08
CA VAL A 71 -5.28 33.54 26.52
C VAL A 71 -6.20 34.06 25.39
N LEU A 72 -5.98 33.67 24.14
CA LEU A 72 -6.77 34.17 23.01
C LEU A 72 -8.20 33.65 23.03
N THR A 73 -9.15 34.44 22.54
CA THR A 73 -10.52 33.95 22.29
C THR A 73 -10.56 33.13 21.00
N ASN A 74 -11.60 32.30 20.82
CA ASN A 74 -11.76 31.51 19.57
C ASN A 74 -11.82 32.40 18.31
N ARG A 75 -12.43 33.58 18.43
CA ARG A 75 -12.41 34.58 17.35
C ARG A 75 -10.98 35.02 17.03
N ARG A 76 -10.18 35.34 18.04
CA ARG A 76 -8.81 35.80 17.85
C ARG A 76 -7.87 34.70 17.33
N LEU A 77 -8.13 33.42 17.67
CA LEU A 77 -7.41 32.28 17.06
C LEU A 77 -7.65 32.20 15.55
N ARG A 78 -8.89 32.39 15.09
CA ARG A 78 -9.19 32.44 13.65
C ARG A 78 -8.50 33.60 12.94
N GLU A 79 -8.61 34.80 13.50
CA GLU A 79 -7.90 35.98 12.96
C GLU A 79 -6.38 35.73 12.88
N THR A 80 -5.80 35.07 13.89
CA THR A 80 -4.38 34.70 13.87
C THR A 80 -4.05 33.66 12.79
N ALA A 81 -4.97 32.72 12.52
CA ALA A 81 -4.81 31.75 11.44
C ALA A 81 -4.75 32.46 10.07
N GLU A 82 -5.66 33.42 9.83
CA GLU A 82 -5.68 34.26 8.63
C GLU A 82 -4.41 35.10 8.48
N GLU A 83 -3.97 35.78 9.54
CA GLU A 83 -2.70 36.52 9.57
C GLU A 83 -1.50 35.62 9.21
N LEU A 84 -1.50 34.38 9.69
CA LEU A 84 -0.43 33.43 9.41
C LEU A 84 -0.40 33.00 7.94
N ARG A 85 -1.54 32.91 7.24
CA ARG A 85 -1.59 32.47 5.83
C ARG A 85 -0.64 33.28 4.95
N ALA A 86 -0.71 34.61 5.03
CA ALA A 86 0.14 35.51 4.27
C ALA A 86 1.63 35.34 4.63
N SER A 87 1.93 35.19 5.93
CA SER A 87 3.30 35.07 6.42
C SER A 87 3.96 33.74 6.07
N LEU A 88 3.18 32.65 5.99
CA LEU A 88 3.70 31.29 5.80
C LEU A 88 4.11 31.00 4.35
N LEU A 89 3.58 31.74 3.36
CA LEU A 89 3.85 31.51 1.93
C LEU A 89 5.34 31.56 1.55
N SER A 90 6.11 32.45 2.17
CA SER A 90 7.55 32.67 1.89
C SER A 90 8.47 32.25 3.04
N THR A 91 7.92 31.52 4.02
CA THR A 91 8.62 31.26 5.28
C THR A 91 9.61 30.09 5.17
N PRO A 92 10.86 30.24 5.67
CA PRO A 92 11.80 29.14 5.75
C PRO A 92 11.36 28.08 6.78
N PRO A 93 11.77 26.82 6.62
CA PRO A 93 11.44 25.77 7.57
C PRO A 93 12.02 26.05 8.96
N TYR A 94 11.26 25.68 10.00
CA TYR A 94 11.61 25.88 11.42
C TYR A 94 11.73 27.36 11.85
N SER A 95 11.02 28.26 11.18
CA SER A 95 10.98 29.68 11.53
C SER A 95 10.07 29.95 12.73
N HIS A 96 10.12 31.20 13.20
CA HIS A 96 9.18 31.73 14.18
C HIS A 96 7.71 31.64 13.72
N GLN A 97 7.39 31.91 12.45
CA GLN A 97 6.02 31.83 11.95
C GLN A 97 5.51 30.39 11.91
N MET A 98 6.37 29.43 11.57
CA MET A 98 6.03 28.01 11.65
C MET A 98 5.80 27.58 13.11
N ALA A 99 6.59 28.09 14.06
CA ALA A 99 6.38 27.83 15.48
C ALA A 99 5.04 28.40 15.99
N ARG A 100 4.66 29.62 15.55
CA ARG A 100 3.33 30.20 15.81
C ARG A 100 2.21 29.33 15.24
N SER A 101 2.36 28.79 14.04
CA SER A 101 1.38 27.86 13.45
C SER A 101 1.25 26.58 14.30
N PHE A 102 2.36 26.02 14.78
CA PHE A 102 2.33 24.83 15.65
C PHE A 102 1.69 25.13 17.01
N ALA A 103 1.95 26.30 17.60
CA ALA A 103 1.32 26.74 18.83
C ALA A 103 -0.20 26.93 18.65
N LEU A 104 -0.62 27.55 17.55
CA LEU A 104 -2.03 27.69 17.16
C LEU A 104 -2.73 26.32 17.05
N VAL A 105 -2.14 25.37 16.32
CA VAL A 105 -2.69 24.02 16.16
C VAL A 105 -2.82 23.30 17.50
N ARG A 106 -1.79 23.44 18.34
CA ARG A 106 -1.77 22.83 19.68
C ARG A 106 -2.88 23.36 20.58
N GLU A 107 -3.12 24.67 20.55
CA GLU A 107 -4.21 25.31 21.28
C GLU A 107 -5.57 24.87 20.75
N ALA A 108 -5.75 24.84 19.42
CA ALA A 108 -6.98 24.39 18.78
C ALA A 108 -7.32 22.93 19.14
N ALA A 109 -6.33 22.03 19.14
CA ALA A 109 -6.52 20.64 19.55
C ALA A 109 -6.93 20.51 21.02
N CYS A 110 -6.34 21.32 21.91
CA CYS A 110 -6.69 21.36 23.31
C CYS A 110 -8.14 21.81 23.53
N ARG A 111 -8.60 22.85 22.81
CA ARG A 111 -9.96 23.40 22.96
C ARG A 111 -11.06 22.53 22.38
N HIS A 112 -10.82 21.96 21.19
CA HIS A 112 -11.90 21.33 20.42
C HIS A 112 -11.98 19.82 20.60
N VAL A 113 -10.88 19.16 20.97
CA VAL A 113 -10.82 17.70 21.16
C VAL A 113 -10.33 17.34 22.57
N GLY A 114 -9.98 18.33 23.42
CA GLY A 114 -9.50 18.08 24.78
C GLY A 114 -8.11 17.45 24.82
N MET A 115 -7.38 17.45 23.71
CA MET A 115 -6.10 16.75 23.57
C MET A 115 -4.98 17.74 23.31
N ARG A 116 -4.14 17.95 24.34
CA ARG A 116 -2.94 18.77 24.22
C ARG A 116 -1.79 17.98 23.62
N LEU A 117 -1.21 18.46 22.52
CA LEU A 117 -0.08 17.77 21.90
C LEU A 117 1.16 17.75 22.81
N PHE A 118 1.84 16.62 22.86
CA PHE A 118 3.09 16.43 23.62
C PHE A 118 4.30 16.98 22.85
N PRO A 119 5.41 17.33 23.55
CA PRO A 119 6.65 17.75 22.90
C PRO A 119 7.17 16.77 21.85
N VAL A 120 7.01 15.45 22.07
CA VAL A 120 7.41 14.42 21.11
C VAL A 120 6.57 14.44 19.83
N GLN A 121 5.31 14.83 19.92
CA GLN A 121 4.43 15.02 18.76
C GLN A 121 4.82 16.28 18.00
N LEU A 122 5.20 17.36 18.70
CA LEU A 122 5.75 18.56 18.05
C LEU A 122 7.05 18.24 17.28
N LEU A 123 7.92 17.39 17.82
CA LEU A 123 9.11 16.90 17.11
C LEU A 123 8.72 16.11 15.85
N GLY A 124 7.74 15.21 15.94
CA GLY A 124 7.23 14.44 14.80
C GLY A 124 6.66 15.33 13.70
N GLY A 125 5.82 16.31 14.05
CA GLY A 125 5.27 17.29 13.11
C GLY A 125 6.35 18.12 12.43
N ALA A 126 7.37 18.56 13.18
CA ALA A 126 8.48 19.33 12.63
C ALA A 126 9.35 18.49 11.68
N ALA A 127 9.56 17.20 11.99
CA ALA A 127 10.25 16.27 11.10
C ALA A 127 9.49 16.08 9.77
N MET A 128 8.16 15.93 9.83
CA MET A 128 7.31 15.82 8.63
C MET A 128 7.31 17.09 7.78
N MET A 129 7.27 18.27 8.41
CA MET A 129 7.45 19.55 7.69
C MET A 129 8.82 19.65 6.98
N GLY A 130 9.83 18.92 7.46
CA GLY A 130 11.13 18.78 6.82
C GLY A 130 11.20 17.74 5.68
N GLY A 131 10.10 17.07 5.33
CA GLY A 131 10.08 16.03 4.28
C GLY A 131 10.63 14.68 4.75
N ALA A 132 10.42 14.33 6.03
CA ALA A 132 10.87 13.07 6.62
C ALA A 132 9.68 12.16 6.99
N VAL A 133 10.01 10.88 7.20
CA VAL A 133 9.15 9.93 7.91
C VAL A 133 9.49 9.99 9.39
N ALA A 134 8.53 10.40 10.21
CA ALA A 134 8.65 10.37 11.66
C ALA A 134 8.39 8.95 12.17
N GLU A 135 9.42 8.28 12.69
CA GLU A 135 9.25 7.01 13.39
C GLU A 135 8.76 7.28 14.82
N MET A 136 7.46 7.05 15.04
CA MET A 136 6.77 7.22 16.30
C MET A 136 6.11 5.91 16.69
N GLU A 137 6.43 5.39 17.88
CA GLU A 137 5.88 4.12 18.37
C GLU A 137 4.33 4.15 18.38
N THR A 138 3.72 2.97 18.30
CA THR A 138 2.25 2.89 18.29
C THR A 138 1.69 3.34 19.64
N GLY A 139 0.67 4.20 19.62
CA GLY A 139 0.13 4.85 20.82
C GLY A 139 0.76 6.21 21.17
N GLU A 140 1.73 6.72 20.39
CA GLU A 140 2.28 8.08 20.57
C GLU A 140 1.39 9.19 19.98
N GLY A 141 0.22 8.86 19.43
CA GLY A 141 -0.74 9.83 18.88
C GLY A 141 -0.34 10.40 17.50
N LYS A 142 -0.08 9.49 16.55
CA LYS A 142 0.29 9.82 15.16
C LYS A 142 -0.78 10.67 14.46
N THR A 143 -2.05 10.27 14.59
CA THR A 143 -3.22 10.99 14.07
C THR A 143 -3.22 12.47 14.48
N LEU A 144 -3.08 12.79 15.78
CA LEU A 144 -2.95 14.19 16.23
C LEU A 144 -1.69 14.87 15.71
N THR A 145 -0.59 14.13 15.61
CA THR A 145 0.69 14.69 15.15
C THR A 145 0.63 15.16 13.69
N ALA A 146 -0.17 14.49 12.84
CA ALA A 146 -0.37 14.89 11.45
C ALA A 146 -1.10 16.24 11.29
N LEU A 147 -1.87 16.69 12.29
CA LEU A 147 -2.51 18.02 12.26
C LEU A 147 -1.50 19.14 12.08
N LEU A 148 -0.32 19.02 12.72
CA LEU A 148 0.72 20.04 12.70
C LEU A 148 1.16 20.36 11.26
N PRO A 149 1.72 19.40 10.48
CA PRO A 149 2.08 19.67 9.10
C PRO A 149 0.85 19.92 8.21
N ALA A 150 -0.28 19.24 8.45
CA ALA A 150 -1.46 19.40 7.61
C ALA A 150 -2.03 20.82 7.67
N ILE A 151 -2.26 21.35 8.86
CA ILE A 151 -2.80 22.70 9.05
C ILE A 151 -1.76 23.74 8.60
N THR A 152 -0.49 23.57 8.94
CA THR A 152 0.55 24.52 8.49
C THR A 152 0.63 24.57 6.96
N ALA A 153 0.58 23.44 6.25
CA ALA A 153 0.60 23.40 4.80
C ALA A 153 -0.70 23.92 4.17
N ALA A 154 -1.85 23.62 4.76
CA ALA A 154 -3.15 24.14 4.33
C ALA A 154 -3.23 25.67 4.47
N LEU A 155 -2.70 26.24 5.57
CA LEU A 155 -2.60 27.70 5.74
C LEU A 155 -1.64 28.34 4.72
N MET A 156 -0.66 27.61 4.18
CA MET A 156 0.16 28.05 3.04
C MET A 156 -0.60 28.03 1.71
N GLY A 157 -1.89 27.64 1.69
CA GLY A 157 -2.68 27.49 0.48
C GLY A 157 -2.33 26.26 -0.35
N ARG A 158 -1.63 25.28 0.24
CA ARG A 158 -1.28 24.03 -0.45
C ARG A 158 -2.35 22.97 -0.19
N PRO A 159 -2.91 22.32 -1.22
CA PRO A 159 -3.76 21.15 -1.04
C PRO A 159 -2.97 20.05 -0.33
N VAL A 160 -3.56 19.52 0.75
CA VAL A 160 -2.94 18.47 1.58
C VAL A 160 -3.71 17.17 1.43
N HIS A 161 -3.01 16.10 1.10
CA HIS A 161 -3.57 14.75 1.14
C HIS A 161 -3.02 14.00 2.36
N ILE A 162 -3.92 13.60 3.26
CA ILE A 162 -3.60 12.68 4.36
C ILE A 162 -4.00 11.29 3.89
N ILE A 163 -3.00 10.43 3.72
CA ILE A 163 -3.16 9.11 3.12
C ILE A 163 -3.09 8.07 4.24
N THR A 164 -4.15 7.30 4.38
CA THR A 164 -4.26 6.20 5.34
C THR A 164 -4.35 4.85 4.61
N VAL A 165 -4.39 3.76 5.39
CA VAL A 165 -4.36 2.38 4.88
C VAL A 165 -5.74 1.87 4.46
N ASN A 166 -6.81 2.32 5.12
CA ASN A 166 -8.18 1.90 4.85
C ASN A 166 -9.20 3.03 5.04
N ASP A 167 -10.39 2.87 4.46
CA ASP A 167 -11.43 3.90 4.44
C ASP A 167 -11.99 4.19 5.84
N TYR A 168 -12.01 3.20 6.73
CA TYR A 168 -12.42 3.38 8.12
C TYR A 168 -11.53 4.38 8.86
N LEU A 169 -10.19 4.21 8.78
CA LEU A 169 -9.24 5.12 9.43
C LEU A 169 -9.32 6.52 8.81
N ALA A 170 -9.42 6.61 7.48
CA ALA A 170 -9.60 7.89 6.79
C ALA A 170 -10.84 8.63 7.31
N ARG A 171 -11.98 7.93 7.43
CA ARG A 171 -13.23 8.52 7.90
C ARG A 171 -13.19 8.91 9.37
N ARG A 172 -12.76 7.98 10.23
CA ARG A 172 -12.62 8.22 11.67
C ARG A 172 -11.77 9.46 11.94
N ASP A 173 -10.61 9.56 11.32
CA ASP A 173 -9.68 10.66 11.56
C ASP A 173 -10.20 11.99 10.99
N ALA A 174 -10.83 11.96 9.80
CA ALA A 174 -11.48 13.14 9.23
C ALA A 174 -12.60 13.67 10.14
N ASP A 175 -13.50 12.79 10.58
CA ASP A 175 -14.68 13.17 11.39
C ASP A 175 -14.26 13.62 12.80
N GLN A 176 -13.34 12.91 13.45
CA GLN A 176 -12.85 13.25 14.79
C GLN A 176 -12.10 14.58 14.83
N LEU A 177 -11.35 14.90 13.76
CA LEU A 177 -10.48 16.08 13.71
C LEU A 177 -11.10 17.28 13.01
N ALA A 178 -12.22 17.11 12.29
CA ALA A 178 -12.95 18.19 11.62
C ALA A 178 -13.20 19.43 12.51
N PRO A 179 -13.55 19.31 13.81
CA PRO A 179 -13.74 20.48 14.68
C PRO A 179 -12.50 21.38 14.77
N ILE A 180 -11.29 20.82 14.70
CA ILE A 180 -10.03 21.58 14.77
C ILE A 180 -9.81 22.35 13.47
N TYR A 181 -10.02 21.71 12.31
CA TYR A 181 -9.89 22.37 11.01
C TYR A 181 -10.91 23.49 10.85
N ASN A 182 -12.18 23.22 11.16
CA ASN A 182 -13.27 24.19 11.10
C ASN A 182 -13.03 25.38 12.04
N ALA A 183 -12.42 25.15 13.21
CA ALA A 183 -12.07 26.20 14.14
C ALA A 183 -11.02 27.18 13.61
N LEU A 184 -10.24 26.78 12.59
CA LEU A 184 -9.20 27.58 11.93
C LEU A 184 -9.58 27.99 10.50
N ASP A 185 -10.88 27.87 10.16
CA ASP A 185 -11.42 28.18 8.83
C ASP A 185 -10.76 27.36 7.70
N LEU A 186 -10.52 26.08 7.97
CA LEU A 186 -10.01 25.11 7.01
C LEU A 186 -11.06 24.04 6.73
N THR A 187 -11.21 23.69 5.47
CA THR A 187 -12.15 22.66 5.00
C THR A 187 -11.49 21.28 4.98
N VAL A 188 -12.26 20.25 5.33
CA VAL A 188 -11.83 18.84 5.31
C VAL A 188 -12.72 18.03 4.39
N GLY A 189 -12.11 17.31 3.47
CA GLY A 189 -12.75 16.39 2.55
C GLY A 189 -12.35 14.94 2.81
N LEU A 190 -13.19 14.01 2.37
CA LEU A 190 -12.93 12.58 2.52
C LEU A 190 -13.27 11.83 1.23
N VAL A 191 -12.28 11.10 0.73
CA VAL A 191 -12.41 10.21 -0.42
C VAL A 191 -12.42 8.77 0.06
N ALA A 192 -13.52 8.08 -0.24
CA ALA A 192 -13.75 6.68 0.12
C ALA A 192 -14.34 5.90 -1.07
N HIS A 193 -14.32 4.58 -0.96
CA HIS A 193 -14.90 3.70 -1.96
C HIS A 193 -16.41 3.95 -2.14
N GLY A 194 -16.92 3.70 -3.36
CA GLY A 194 -18.35 3.85 -3.69
C GLY A 194 -18.85 5.28 -3.90
N GLN A 195 -18.03 6.31 -3.62
CA GLN A 195 -18.42 7.70 -3.86
C GLN A 195 -18.51 8.03 -5.36
N SER A 196 -19.51 8.84 -5.71
CA SER A 196 -19.69 9.43 -7.03
C SER A 196 -18.55 10.41 -7.37
N ARG A 197 -18.38 10.69 -8.67
CA ARG A 197 -17.38 11.66 -9.14
C ARG A 197 -17.60 13.06 -8.55
N GLN A 198 -18.85 13.49 -8.39
CA GLN A 198 -19.17 14.82 -7.83
C GLN A 198 -18.79 14.91 -6.36
N GLU A 199 -19.02 13.86 -5.58
CA GLU A 199 -18.62 13.81 -4.16
C GLU A 199 -17.10 13.86 -4.03
N ARG A 200 -16.36 13.12 -4.87
CA ARG A 200 -14.90 13.17 -4.91
C ARG A 200 -14.37 14.54 -5.28
N GLN A 201 -15.00 15.19 -6.26
CA GLN A 201 -14.62 16.54 -6.66
C GLN A 201 -14.79 17.54 -5.51
N ARG A 202 -15.88 17.45 -4.74
CA ARG A 202 -16.06 18.26 -3.53
C ARG A 202 -15.03 17.93 -2.45
N ALA A 203 -14.69 16.66 -2.26
CA ALA A 203 -13.70 16.23 -1.27
C ALA A 203 -12.28 16.73 -1.60
N TYR A 204 -11.84 16.63 -2.85
CA TYR A 204 -10.55 17.18 -3.30
C TYR A 204 -10.55 18.71 -3.36
N ALA A 205 -11.72 19.36 -3.40
CA ALA A 205 -11.82 20.82 -3.33
C ALA A 205 -11.50 21.39 -1.93
N SER A 206 -11.49 20.55 -0.90
CA SER A 206 -11.12 20.95 0.46
C SER A 206 -9.63 21.31 0.60
N ASP A 207 -9.28 22.02 1.68
CA ASP A 207 -7.89 22.36 2.00
C ASP A 207 -7.09 21.11 2.41
N VAL A 208 -7.74 20.22 3.15
CA VAL A 208 -7.19 18.92 3.56
C VAL A 208 -8.13 17.80 3.12
N THR A 209 -7.59 16.78 2.47
CA THR A 209 -8.35 15.62 2.03
C THR A 209 -7.80 14.34 2.67
N TYR A 210 -8.65 13.63 3.42
CA TYR A 210 -8.37 12.28 3.89
C TYR A 210 -8.75 11.28 2.80
N CYS A 211 -7.87 10.32 2.54
CA CYS A 211 -8.09 9.31 1.52
C CYS A 211 -7.28 8.04 1.81
N THR A 212 -7.57 6.97 1.09
CA THR A 212 -6.67 5.82 1.00
C THR A 212 -5.75 5.95 -0.20
N ASN A 213 -4.58 5.32 -0.08
CA ASN A 213 -3.60 5.27 -1.17
C ASN A 213 -4.19 4.70 -2.46
N LYS A 214 -5.06 3.68 -2.38
CA LYS A 214 -5.71 3.07 -3.54
C LYS A 214 -6.62 4.06 -4.26
N GLU A 215 -7.55 4.68 -3.53
CA GLU A 215 -8.54 5.59 -4.10
C GLU A 215 -7.88 6.81 -4.76
N LEU A 216 -6.88 7.39 -4.08
CA LEU A 216 -6.08 8.50 -4.59
C LEU A 216 -5.35 8.16 -5.90
N VAL A 217 -4.71 6.98 -5.98
CA VAL A 217 -3.97 6.58 -7.18
C VAL A 217 -4.92 6.22 -8.33
N PHE A 218 -6.07 5.62 -8.06
CA PHE A 218 -7.08 5.40 -9.08
C PHE A 218 -7.68 6.71 -9.59
N ASP A 219 -7.94 7.68 -8.73
CA ASP A 219 -8.35 9.03 -9.15
C ASP A 219 -7.28 9.69 -10.03
N TYR A 220 -6.00 9.56 -9.66
CA TYR A 220 -4.89 10.02 -10.49
C TYR A 220 -4.87 9.36 -11.88
N LEU A 221 -5.03 8.03 -11.95
CA LEU A 221 -5.09 7.31 -13.22
C LEU A 221 -6.30 7.73 -14.06
N ARG A 222 -7.47 7.90 -13.44
CA ARG A 222 -8.70 8.37 -14.10
C ARG A 222 -8.54 9.77 -14.67
N ASP A 223 -7.96 10.70 -13.92
CA ASP A 223 -7.66 12.05 -14.39
C ASP A 223 -6.75 12.02 -15.61
N ARG A 224 -5.71 11.18 -15.61
CA ARG A 224 -4.79 11.07 -16.75
C ARG A 224 -5.44 10.45 -17.98
N LEU A 225 -6.32 9.47 -17.82
CA LEU A 225 -7.09 8.91 -18.93
C LEU A 225 -8.08 9.93 -19.50
N ALA A 226 -8.80 10.66 -18.65
CA ALA A 226 -9.76 11.67 -19.07
C ALA A 226 -9.10 12.82 -19.86
N LEU A 227 -7.87 13.19 -19.51
CA LEU A 227 -7.13 14.28 -20.15
C LEU A 227 -6.40 13.85 -21.45
N GLY A 228 -6.16 12.55 -21.63
CA GLY A 228 -5.47 11.99 -22.78
C GLY A 228 -3.99 12.40 -22.90
N SER A 229 -3.25 11.77 -23.83
CA SER A 229 -1.79 11.92 -23.94
C SER A 229 -1.30 13.22 -24.60
N ARG A 230 -2.17 14.03 -25.23
CA ARG A 230 -1.74 15.10 -26.16
C ARG A 230 -2.30 16.51 -25.93
N ARG A 231 -3.05 16.80 -24.86
CA ARG A 231 -3.83 18.07 -24.81
C ARG A 231 -3.96 18.74 -23.44
N ALA A 232 -3.05 18.48 -22.51
CA ALA A 232 -3.23 18.92 -21.13
C ALA A 232 -3.16 20.45 -20.95
N ARG A 233 -2.10 21.14 -21.41
CA ARG A 233 -1.88 22.51 -20.94
C ARG A 233 -2.53 23.61 -21.77
N SER A 234 -2.49 23.51 -23.09
CA SER A 234 -3.09 24.52 -23.99
C SER A 234 -4.61 24.55 -23.89
N ARG A 235 -5.27 23.42 -23.59
CA ARG A 235 -6.73 23.35 -23.45
C ARG A 235 -7.22 23.76 -22.06
N LEU A 236 -6.57 23.32 -20.99
CA LEU A 236 -6.94 23.72 -19.62
C LEU A 236 -6.84 25.24 -19.41
N SER A 237 -5.78 25.87 -19.93
CA SER A 237 -5.63 27.34 -19.87
C SER A 237 -6.69 28.06 -20.71
N LEU A 238 -7.10 27.51 -21.85
CA LEU A 238 -8.18 28.07 -22.67
C LEU A 238 -9.55 27.90 -22.01
N ASP A 239 -9.81 26.77 -21.35
CA ASP A 239 -11.06 26.53 -20.62
C ASP A 239 -11.22 27.47 -19.41
N THR A 240 -10.11 27.78 -18.71
CA THR A 240 -10.12 28.76 -17.60
C THR A 240 -10.32 30.19 -18.07
N ILE A 241 -9.84 30.54 -19.27
CA ILE A 241 -9.95 31.89 -19.83
C ILE A 241 -11.34 32.10 -20.48
N PHE A 242 -11.87 31.10 -21.18
CA PHE A 242 -13.10 31.27 -21.97
C PHE A 242 -14.39 30.93 -21.24
N ASN A 243 -14.34 30.44 -19.98
CA ASN A 243 -15.51 30.11 -19.14
C ASN A 243 -16.61 29.40 -19.95
N SER A 244 -16.20 28.53 -20.89
CA SER A 244 -17.09 28.12 -21.96
C SER A 244 -18.11 27.15 -21.38
N ARG A 245 -19.38 27.57 -21.35
CA ARG A 245 -20.54 26.72 -21.04
C ARG A 245 -20.67 25.49 -21.96
N LEU A 246 -19.77 25.34 -22.94
CA LEU A 246 -19.69 24.25 -23.92
C LEU A 246 -18.65 23.18 -23.58
N ALA A 247 -17.78 23.40 -22.59
CA ALA A 247 -16.99 22.32 -22.01
C ALA A 247 -17.93 21.47 -21.14
N SER A 248 -18.44 20.38 -21.71
CA SER A 248 -19.25 19.39 -21.01
C SER A 248 -18.68 19.14 -19.62
N HIS A 249 -19.51 19.13 -18.57
CA HIS A 249 -19.18 18.89 -17.15
C HIS A 249 -18.43 17.57 -16.85
N HIS A 250 -17.87 16.90 -17.85
CA HIS A 250 -17.27 15.57 -17.79
C HIS A 250 -15.72 15.55 -17.84
N GLN A 251 -15.01 16.68 -17.97
CA GLN A 251 -13.56 16.67 -18.26
C GLN A 251 -12.64 17.42 -17.28
N SER A 252 -13.14 18.03 -16.20
CA SER A 252 -12.26 18.61 -15.18
C SER A 252 -11.54 17.52 -14.36
N PRO A 253 -10.23 17.68 -14.08
CA PRO A 253 -9.52 16.77 -13.20
C PRO A 253 -10.11 16.81 -11.78
N LEU A 254 -10.12 15.67 -11.11
CA LEU A 254 -10.52 15.53 -9.72
C LEU A 254 -9.46 16.14 -8.79
N LEU A 255 -8.18 15.82 -9.02
CA LEU A 255 -7.10 16.29 -8.18
C LEU A 255 -6.71 17.74 -8.50
N ARG A 256 -6.34 18.49 -7.46
CA ARG A 256 -5.85 19.88 -7.55
C ARG A 256 -4.32 19.99 -7.65
N GLY A 257 -3.63 18.86 -7.80
CA GLY A 257 -2.18 18.76 -7.78
C GLY A 257 -1.65 17.84 -6.69
N LEU A 258 -0.38 17.48 -6.81
CA LEU A 258 0.33 16.63 -5.86
C LEU A 258 1.28 17.51 -5.06
N GLN A 259 0.73 18.40 -4.21
CA GLN A 259 1.53 19.40 -3.50
C GLN A 259 2.09 18.88 -2.18
N PHE A 260 1.23 18.45 -1.25
CA PHE A 260 1.66 18.00 0.08
C PHE A 260 0.96 16.69 0.45
N ALA A 261 1.75 15.64 0.72
CA ALA A 261 1.26 14.35 1.18
C ALA A 261 1.83 14.00 2.55
N ILE A 262 0.94 13.58 3.45
CA ILE A 262 1.27 12.95 4.72
C ILE A 262 0.79 11.51 4.64
N VAL A 263 1.73 10.58 4.57
CA VAL A 263 1.41 9.15 4.55
C VAL A 263 1.42 8.63 5.99
N ASP A 264 0.25 8.33 6.54
CA ASP A 264 0.15 7.54 7.75
C ASP A 264 0.54 6.10 7.45
N GLU A 265 1.16 5.45 8.43
CA GLU A 265 1.62 4.08 8.31
C GLU A 265 2.48 3.87 7.05
N ALA A 266 3.43 4.81 6.85
CA ALA A 266 4.21 4.98 5.64
C ALA A 266 4.99 3.74 5.20
N ASP A 267 5.43 2.90 6.13
CA ASP A 267 6.09 1.64 5.81
C ASP A 267 5.14 0.69 5.08
N SER A 268 3.86 0.61 5.46
CA SER A 268 2.96 -0.28 4.73
C SER A 268 2.54 0.27 3.39
N VAL A 269 2.22 1.57 3.30
CA VAL A 269 1.81 2.17 2.03
C VAL A 269 2.97 2.18 1.02
N LEU A 270 4.17 2.58 1.46
CA LEU A 270 5.32 2.80 0.58
C LEU A 270 6.22 1.57 0.40
N ILE A 271 6.08 0.53 1.24
CA ILE A 271 6.90 -0.70 1.15
C ILE A 271 6.05 -1.95 0.94
N ASP A 272 5.01 -2.17 1.74
CA ASP A 272 4.21 -3.40 1.66
C ASP A 272 3.24 -3.40 0.49
N GLU A 273 2.47 -2.34 0.31
CA GLU A 273 1.53 -2.21 -0.79
C GLU A 273 2.22 -1.89 -2.11
N ALA A 274 3.44 -1.36 -2.06
CA ALA A 274 4.28 -1.05 -3.21
C ALA A 274 4.87 -2.30 -3.92
N ARG A 275 4.38 -3.51 -3.63
CA ARG A 275 4.84 -4.76 -4.27
C ARG A 275 4.25 -4.98 -5.66
N VAL A 276 3.02 -4.52 -5.89
CA VAL A 276 2.28 -4.77 -7.15
C VAL A 276 1.85 -3.41 -7.72
N PRO A 277 1.96 -3.18 -9.04
CA PRO A 277 1.45 -1.97 -9.66
C PRO A 277 -0.08 -1.90 -9.56
N LEU A 278 -0.61 -0.68 -9.49
CA LEU A 278 -2.04 -0.46 -9.63
C LEU A 278 -2.39 -0.44 -11.11
N ILE A 279 -3.40 -1.24 -11.47
CA ILE A 279 -3.85 -1.46 -12.83
C ILE A 279 -5.31 -1.01 -12.90
N LEU A 280 -5.57 -0.04 -13.75
CA LEU A 280 -6.92 0.34 -14.13
C LEU A 280 -7.28 -0.45 -15.38
N SER A 281 -8.17 -1.42 -15.21
CA SER A 281 -8.70 -2.23 -16.31
C SER A 281 -10.03 -1.67 -16.79
N GLY A 282 -10.24 -1.68 -18.10
CA GLY A 282 -11.53 -1.44 -18.73
C GLY A 282 -12.08 -2.76 -19.25
N THR A 283 -13.37 -2.97 -19.05
CA THR A 283 -14.14 -3.90 -19.88
C THR A 283 -14.29 -3.24 -21.23
N GLN A 284 -13.66 -3.84 -22.24
CA GLN A 284 -14.01 -3.50 -23.60
C GLN A 284 -15.27 -4.31 -23.90
N GLU A 285 -16.42 -3.63 -23.95
CA GLU A 285 -17.55 -4.19 -24.70
C GLU A 285 -16.99 -4.50 -26.08
N GLY A 286 -16.86 -5.79 -26.40
CA GLY A 286 -16.62 -6.18 -27.77
C GLY A 286 -17.70 -5.52 -28.63
N PRO A 287 -17.44 -5.19 -29.91
CA PRO A 287 -18.53 -4.79 -30.79
C PRO A 287 -19.68 -5.78 -30.58
N GLU A 288 -20.94 -5.33 -30.52
CA GLU A 288 -22.12 -6.17 -30.16
C GLU A 288 -22.20 -7.50 -30.97
N ASN A 289 -21.40 -7.62 -32.04
CA ASN A 289 -21.15 -8.82 -32.85
C ASN A 289 -19.84 -9.61 -32.55
N ALA A 290 -19.19 -9.47 -31.39
CA ALA A 290 -17.93 -10.14 -31.08
C ALA A 290 -18.08 -11.67 -31.07
N GLY A 291 -19.22 -12.16 -30.57
CA GLY A 291 -19.58 -13.57 -30.66
C GLY A 291 -19.73 -14.05 -32.11
N GLY A 292 -20.39 -13.25 -32.95
CA GLY A 292 -20.51 -13.51 -34.39
C GLY A 292 -19.16 -13.52 -35.11
N LEU A 293 -18.22 -12.64 -34.73
CA LEU A 293 -16.89 -12.57 -35.32
C LEU A 293 -16.05 -13.81 -35.02
N HIS A 294 -16.00 -14.25 -33.75
CA HIS A 294 -15.26 -15.46 -33.36
C HIS A 294 -15.87 -16.73 -33.98
N GLN A 295 -17.20 -16.80 -34.03
CA GLN A 295 -17.89 -17.92 -34.65
C GLN A 295 -17.67 -17.98 -36.16
N THR A 296 -17.75 -16.83 -36.85
CA THR A 296 -17.40 -16.71 -38.27
C THR A 296 -15.95 -17.12 -38.52
N ALA A 297 -15.02 -16.72 -37.63
CA ALA A 297 -13.62 -17.09 -37.76
C ALA A 297 -13.40 -18.61 -37.67
N LEU A 298 -14.09 -19.28 -36.74
CA LEU A 298 -14.05 -20.74 -36.63
C LEU A 298 -14.68 -21.42 -37.86
N ASP A 299 -15.80 -20.90 -38.37
CA ASP A 299 -16.47 -21.46 -39.54
C ASP A 299 -15.64 -21.33 -40.82
N LEU A 300 -14.96 -20.20 -40.99
CA LEU A 300 -14.01 -19.99 -42.09
C LEU A 300 -12.78 -20.89 -41.93
N ALA A 301 -12.23 -21.00 -40.72
CA ALA A 301 -11.08 -21.85 -40.43
C ALA A 301 -11.36 -23.34 -40.69
N ARG A 302 -12.57 -23.83 -40.38
CA ARG A 302 -13.00 -25.21 -40.67
C ARG A 302 -13.04 -25.55 -42.17
N ARG A 303 -13.11 -24.54 -43.05
CA ARG A 303 -13.14 -24.71 -44.53
C ARG A 303 -11.74 -24.72 -45.16
N LEU A 304 -10.70 -24.48 -44.38
CA LEU A 304 -9.30 -24.54 -44.82
C LEU A 304 -8.76 -25.97 -44.63
N VAL A 305 -7.92 -26.41 -45.55
CA VAL A 305 -7.37 -27.77 -45.57
C VAL A 305 -5.95 -27.79 -44.98
N PRO A 306 -5.67 -28.64 -43.95
CA PRO A 306 -4.32 -28.82 -43.42
C PRO A 306 -3.33 -29.28 -44.50
N GLY A 307 -2.11 -28.75 -44.49
CA GLY A 307 -1.05 -29.09 -45.45
C GLY A 307 -1.09 -28.26 -46.73
N ASP A 308 -2.28 -27.98 -47.25
CA ASP A 308 -2.49 -27.17 -48.46
C ASP A 308 -2.66 -25.69 -48.14
N ASP A 309 -3.61 -25.36 -47.27
CA ASP A 309 -3.98 -23.99 -46.93
C ASP A 309 -3.21 -23.47 -45.70
N PHE A 310 -2.75 -24.36 -44.82
CA PHE A 310 -1.98 -23.98 -43.64
C PHE A 310 -1.08 -25.10 -43.11
N HIS A 311 -0.05 -24.71 -42.37
CA HIS A 311 0.83 -25.62 -41.63
C HIS A 311 0.73 -25.38 -40.12
N VAL A 312 0.49 -26.47 -39.38
CA VAL A 312 0.47 -26.47 -37.92
C VAL A 312 1.89 -26.69 -37.40
N ARG A 313 2.42 -25.73 -36.64
CA ARG A 313 3.72 -25.85 -35.96
C ARG A 313 3.49 -26.16 -34.49
N ALA A 314 3.33 -27.44 -34.17
CA ALA A 314 3.04 -27.90 -32.82
C ALA A 314 4.09 -27.43 -31.78
N ASN A 315 5.37 -27.43 -32.15
CA ASN A 315 6.47 -27.00 -31.26
C ASN A 315 6.43 -25.50 -30.92
N GLU A 316 5.92 -24.66 -31.83
CA GLU A 316 5.81 -23.21 -31.64
C GLU A 316 4.43 -22.80 -31.11
N LYS A 317 3.51 -23.76 -30.93
CA LYS A 317 2.07 -23.51 -30.67
C LYS A 317 1.49 -22.44 -31.60
N SER A 318 1.87 -22.47 -32.87
CA SER A 318 1.42 -21.50 -33.88
C SER A 318 0.95 -22.19 -35.17
N VAL A 319 0.09 -21.51 -35.92
CA VAL A 319 -0.36 -21.94 -37.25
C VAL A 319 0.04 -20.87 -38.26
N ARG A 320 0.64 -21.28 -39.37
CA ARG A 320 0.98 -20.38 -40.48
C ARG A 320 0.13 -20.72 -41.70
N LEU A 321 -0.46 -19.69 -42.31
CA LEU A 321 -1.15 -19.83 -43.60
C LEU A 321 -0.13 -20.00 -44.72
N THR A 322 -0.49 -20.76 -45.75
CA THR A 322 0.24 -20.78 -47.02
C THR A 322 -0.27 -19.65 -47.92
N THR A 323 0.44 -19.29 -48.99
CA THR A 323 -0.04 -18.31 -49.98
C THR A 323 -1.41 -18.70 -50.57
N ARG A 324 -1.65 -20.02 -50.71
CA ARG A 324 -2.95 -20.57 -51.11
C ARG A 324 -4.01 -20.34 -50.04
N GLY A 325 -3.69 -20.59 -48.77
CA GLY A 325 -4.58 -20.31 -47.64
C GLY A 325 -4.92 -18.84 -47.48
N GLU A 326 -3.96 -17.92 -47.65
CA GLU A 326 -4.18 -16.48 -47.67
C GLU A 326 -5.17 -16.06 -48.77
N SER A 327 -5.02 -16.65 -49.96
CA SER A 327 -5.93 -16.39 -51.09
C SER A 327 -7.32 -16.96 -50.84
N ARG A 328 -7.40 -18.17 -50.27
CA ARG A 328 -8.66 -18.85 -49.97
C ARG A 328 -9.43 -18.15 -48.86
N ILE A 329 -8.78 -17.71 -47.79
CA ILE A 329 -9.45 -16.96 -46.73
C ILE A 329 -9.92 -15.59 -47.23
N ALA A 330 -9.18 -14.96 -48.15
CA ALA A 330 -9.61 -13.72 -48.79
C ALA A 330 -10.88 -13.91 -49.64
N GLN A 331 -10.98 -15.02 -50.37
CA GLN A 331 -12.19 -15.36 -51.14
C GLN A 331 -13.37 -15.70 -50.24
N LEU A 332 -13.17 -16.51 -49.20
CA LEU A 332 -14.23 -16.92 -48.28
C LEU A 332 -14.74 -15.75 -47.42
N ALA A 333 -13.89 -14.78 -47.11
CA ALA A 333 -14.26 -13.58 -46.36
C ALA A 333 -14.72 -12.42 -47.27
N ALA A 334 -14.83 -12.62 -48.58
CA ALA A 334 -15.26 -11.59 -49.51
C ALA A 334 -16.69 -11.13 -49.17
N GLY A 335 -16.87 -9.81 -49.00
CA GLY A 335 -18.16 -9.21 -48.63
C GLY A 335 -18.41 -9.11 -47.12
N LEU A 336 -17.53 -9.64 -46.26
CA LEU A 336 -17.66 -9.47 -44.81
C LEU A 336 -17.11 -8.09 -44.36
N PRO A 337 -17.86 -7.34 -43.54
CA PRO A 337 -17.45 -6.02 -43.06
C PRO A 337 -16.43 -6.11 -41.90
N GLY A 338 -15.82 -4.97 -41.55
CA GLY A 338 -14.98 -4.82 -40.36
C GLY A 338 -13.58 -5.43 -40.51
N LEU A 339 -13.13 -6.19 -39.49
CA LEU A 339 -11.78 -6.77 -39.44
C LEU A 339 -11.48 -7.71 -40.63
N TRP A 340 -12.52 -8.29 -41.25
CA TRP A 340 -12.40 -9.18 -42.41
C TRP A 340 -11.94 -8.47 -43.69
N ALA A 341 -12.19 -7.16 -43.81
CA ALA A 341 -11.75 -6.34 -44.93
C ALA A 341 -10.25 -6.03 -44.88
N ILE A 342 -9.68 -5.98 -43.67
CA ILE A 342 -8.26 -5.67 -43.45
C ILE A 342 -7.47 -6.97 -43.59
N ARG A 343 -6.63 -7.06 -44.65
CA ARG A 343 -5.83 -8.26 -44.96
C ARG A 343 -5.13 -8.85 -43.73
N ARG A 344 -4.36 -8.03 -43.01
CA ARG A 344 -3.59 -8.45 -41.83
C ARG A 344 -4.48 -8.99 -40.70
N ALA A 345 -5.55 -8.28 -40.36
CA ALA A 345 -6.45 -8.68 -39.28
C ALA A 345 -7.22 -9.97 -39.62
N ARG A 346 -7.66 -10.12 -40.88
CA ARG A 346 -8.28 -11.35 -41.39
C ARG A 346 -7.35 -12.55 -41.27
N GLU A 347 -6.10 -12.40 -41.74
CA GLU A 347 -5.11 -13.48 -41.69
C GLU A 347 -4.78 -13.88 -40.25
N GLU A 348 -4.63 -12.91 -39.35
CA GLU A 348 -4.37 -13.14 -37.92
C GLU A 348 -5.57 -13.85 -37.23
N LEU A 349 -6.80 -13.39 -37.49
CA LEU A 349 -8.01 -14.04 -36.97
C LEU A 349 -8.14 -15.49 -37.44
N ALA A 350 -7.87 -15.76 -38.72
CA ALA A 350 -7.89 -17.10 -39.27
C ALA A 350 -6.80 -17.99 -38.64
N GLN A 351 -5.58 -17.47 -38.44
CA GLN A 351 -4.50 -18.19 -37.75
C GLN A 351 -4.86 -18.52 -36.30
N HIS A 352 -5.43 -17.58 -35.55
CA HIS A 352 -5.89 -17.82 -34.18
C HIS A 352 -7.04 -18.84 -34.13
N ALA A 353 -8.00 -18.78 -35.07
CA ALA A 353 -9.09 -19.75 -35.14
C ALA A 353 -8.58 -21.17 -35.47
N LEU A 354 -7.64 -21.29 -36.42
CA LEU A 354 -6.96 -22.55 -36.72
C LEU A 354 -6.18 -23.06 -35.51
N ALA A 355 -5.50 -22.18 -34.77
CA ALA A 355 -4.82 -22.54 -33.53
C ALA A 355 -5.81 -23.10 -32.50
N ALA A 356 -6.93 -22.42 -32.24
CA ALA A 356 -7.99 -22.87 -31.34
C ALA A 356 -8.58 -24.25 -31.73
N LEU A 357 -8.68 -24.54 -33.03
CA LEU A 357 -9.18 -25.81 -33.54
C LEU A 357 -8.14 -26.95 -33.42
N HIS A 358 -6.88 -26.70 -33.77
CA HIS A 358 -5.87 -27.75 -33.94
C HIS A 358 -4.90 -27.93 -32.77
N LEU A 359 -4.61 -26.85 -32.02
CA LEU A 359 -3.60 -26.83 -30.95
C LEU A 359 -4.20 -26.88 -29.54
N TYR A 360 -5.45 -26.45 -29.36
CA TYR A 360 -6.13 -26.45 -28.07
C TYR A 360 -7.24 -27.51 -28.05
N ARG A 361 -7.07 -28.55 -27.26
CA ARG A 361 -8.00 -29.67 -27.11
C ARG A 361 -8.58 -29.69 -25.70
N ARG A 362 -9.88 -30.01 -25.66
CA ARG A 362 -10.58 -30.28 -24.41
C ARG A 362 -9.94 -31.47 -23.70
N ASP A 363 -9.91 -31.39 -22.37
CA ASP A 363 -9.30 -32.33 -21.43
C ASP A 363 -7.77 -32.48 -21.54
N VAL A 364 -7.12 -31.62 -22.32
CA VAL A 364 -5.65 -31.53 -22.40
C VAL A 364 -5.17 -30.13 -22.04
N GLN A 365 -5.61 -29.11 -22.79
CA GLN A 365 -5.23 -27.71 -22.54
C GLN A 365 -6.28 -26.92 -21.74
N TYR A 366 -7.54 -27.34 -21.78
CA TYR A 366 -8.63 -26.78 -20.98
C TYR A 366 -9.68 -27.82 -20.65
N ILE A 367 -10.50 -27.49 -19.65
CA ILE A 367 -11.79 -28.13 -19.39
C ILE A 367 -12.91 -27.10 -19.53
N VAL A 368 -14.14 -27.56 -19.70
CA VAL A 368 -15.34 -26.73 -19.63
C VAL A 368 -16.07 -27.04 -18.33
N ALA A 369 -16.21 -26.05 -17.45
CA ALA A 369 -16.88 -26.19 -16.16
C ALA A 369 -17.69 -24.92 -15.85
N ASN A 370 -18.96 -25.10 -15.43
CA ASN A 370 -19.91 -24.01 -15.16
C ASN A 370 -20.09 -23.05 -16.35
N ASP A 371 -20.25 -23.60 -17.56
CA ASP A 371 -20.38 -22.83 -18.80
C ASP A 371 -19.17 -21.92 -19.12
N LYS A 372 -17.98 -22.24 -18.57
CA LYS A 372 -16.75 -21.49 -18.78
C LYS A 372 -15.57 -22.39 -19.12
N VAL A 373 -14.68 -21.88 -19.97
CA VAL A 373 -13.41 -22.51 -20.32
C VAL A 373 -12.39 -22.24 -19.22
N GLN A 374 -11.81 -23.30 -18.64
CA GLN A 374 -10.78 -23.20 -17.60
C GLN A 374 -9.48 -23.84 -18.09
N ILE A 375 -8.38 -23.10 -18.02
CA ILE A 375 -7.07 -23.56 -18.51
C ILE A 375 -6.56 -24.67 -17.59
N VAL A 376 -5.99 -25.73 -18.17
CA VAL A 376 -5.27 -26.78 -17.44
C VAL A 376 -3.77 -26.62 -17.69
N ASP A 377 -2.98 -26.65 -16.62
CA ASP A 377 -1.53 -26.69 -16.73
C ASP A 377 -1.10 -28.07 -17.28
N GLU A 378 -0.50 -28.09 -18.47
CA GLU A 378 -0.13 -29.32 -19.19
C GLU A 378 0.88 -30.20 -18.44
N TYR A 379 1.66 -29.64 -17.50
CA TYR A 379 2.68 -30.38 -16.75
C TYR A 379 2.14 -30.93 -15.43
N THR A 380 1.23 -30.19 -14.78
CA THR A 380 0.75 -30.51 -13.43
C THR A 380 -0.68 -31.01 -13.40
N GLY A 381 -1.43 -30.87 -14.49
CA GLY A 381 -2.87 -31.18 -14.56
C GLY A 381 -3.74 -30.25 -13.71
N ARG A 382 -3.18 -29.17 -13.15
CA ARG A 382 -3.91 -28.25 -12.27
C ARG A 382 -4.77 -27.30 -13.09
N ILE A 383 -6.00 -27.12 -12.64
CA ILE A 383 -6.95 -26.17 -13.24
C ILE A 383 -6.60 -24.75 -12.78
N MET A 384 -6.62 -23.81 -13.72
CA MET A 384 -6.27 -22.40 -13.54
C MET A 384 -7.46 -21.53 -13.98
N PRO A 385 -8.51 -21.42 -13.14
CA PRO A 385 -9.77 -20.78 -13.52
C PRO A 385 -9.64 -19.26 -13.76
N ASP A 386 -8.66 -18.62 -13.13
CA ASP A 386 -8.45 -17.16 -13.23
C ASP A 386 -7.50 -16.76 -14.38
N ARG A 387 -7.11 -17.71 -15.24
CA ARG A 387 -6.23 -17.44 -16.39
C ARG A 387 -7.00 -17.53 -17.69
N SER A 388 -6.72 -16.60 -18.59
CA SER A 388 -7.22 -16.56 -19.96
C SER A 388 -6.06 -16.48 -20.95
N TRP A 389 -6.21 -17.09 -22.13
CA TRP A 389 -5.23 -16.91 -23.21
C TRP A 389 -5.34 -15.52 -23.85
N GLU A 390 -4.19 -14.97 -24.27
CA GLU A 390 -4.11 -13.69 -24.94
C GLU A 390 -4.52 -13.77 -26.43
N GLY A 391 -4.57 -12.63 -27.12
CA GLY A 391 -4.79 -12.59 -28.58
C GLY A 391 -6.18 -12.99 -29.08
N GLY A 392 -7.16 -13.14 -28.18
CA GLY A 392 -8.52 -13.59 -28.55
C GLY A 392 -8.68 -15.11 -28.66
N ILE A 393 -7.62 -15.88 -28.34
CA ILE A 393 -7.64 -17.35 -28.37
C ILE A 393 -8.65 -17.90 -27.35
N HIS A 394 -8.74 -17.30 -26.16
CA HIS A 394 -9.69 -17.75 -25.14
C HIS A 394 -11.14 -17.63 -25.63
N GLN A 395 -11.50 -16.48 -26.22
CA GLN A 395 -12.82 -16.26 -26.82
C GLN A 395 -13.10 -17.22 -27.98
N LEU A 396 -12.10 -17.54 -28.80
CA LEU A 396 -12.25 -18.54 -29.86
C LEU A 396 -12.51 -19.95 -29.30
N ILE A 397 -11.93 -20.31 -28.16
CA ILE A 397 -12.19 -21.60 -27.51
C ILE A 397 -13.59 -21.59 -26.86
N GLU A 398 -13.99 -20.49 -26.22
CA GLU A 398 -15.36 -20.33 -25.71
C GLU A 398 -16.39 -20.45 -26.83
N ALA A 399 -16.15 -19.81 -27.98
CA ALA A 399 -16.99 -19.93 -29.17
C ALA A 399 -17.01 -21.36 -29.75
N LYS A 400 -15.86 -22.04 -29.73
CA LYS A 400 -15.72 -23.44 -30.18
C LYS A 400 -16.53 -24.41 -29.32
N GLU A 401 -16.59 -24.17 -28.01
CA GLU A 401 -17.30 -25.01 -27.04
C GLU A 401 -18.71 -24.49 -26.70
N HIS A 402 -19.18 -23.45 -27.38
CA HIS A 402 -20.49 -22.83 -27.16
C HIS A 402 -20.72 -22.31 -25.73
N CYS A 403 -19.66 -21.84 -25.07
CA CYS A 403 -19.70 -21.25 -23.72
C CYS A 403 -20.05 -19.75 -23.77
N THR A 404 -20.48 -19.19 -22.63
CA THR A 404 -20.59 -17.73 -22.48
C THR A 404 -19.22 -17.05 -22.61
N PHE A 405 -19.16 -15.99 -23.43
CA PHE A 405 -17.91 -15.26 -23.65
C PHE A 405 -17.45 -14.54 -22.39
N THR A 406 -16.20 -14.76 -22.00
CA THR A 406 -15.59 -13.99 -20.92
C THR A 406 -15.20 -12.61 -21.46
N GLU A 407 -15.75 -11.57 -20.83
CA GLU A 407 -15.43 -10.18 -21.14
C GLU A 407 -13.92 -9.92 -21.08
N ARG A 408 -13.37 -9.34 -22.15
CA ARG A 408 -11.94 -9.02 -22.20
C ARG A 408 -11.66 -7.80 -21.34
N ARG A 409 -10.92 -8.03 -20.26
CA ARG A 409 -10.33 -6.95 -19.47
C ARG A 409 -9.06 -6.48 -20.16
N THR A 410 -9.03 -5.21 -20.56
CA THR A 410 -7.83 -4.57 -21.11
C THR A 410 -7.26 -3.61 -20.08
N THR A 411 -5.95 -3.57 -19.93
CA THR A 411 -5.28 -2.60 -19.06
C THR A 411 -5.29 -1.23 -19.73
N LEU A 412 -6.09 -0.29 -19.21
CA LEU A 412 -6.18 1.08 -19.71
C LEU A 412 -5.00 1.92 -19.24
N ALA A 413 -4.64 1.79 -17.96
CA ALA A 413 -3.51 2.49 -17.37
C ALA A 413 -2.92 1.71 -16.21
N GLN A 414 -1.63 1.92 -15.94
CA GLN A 414 -0.98 1.37 -14.77
C GLN A 414 0.08 2.31 -14.19
N ILE A 415 0.29 2.24 -12.88
CA ILE A 415 1.35 2.95 -12.17
C ILE A 415 1.76 2.22 -10.90
N THR A 416 3.05 2.21 -10.60
CA THR A 416 3.57 1.76 -9.30
C THR A 416 3.41 2.85 -8.22
N TYR A 417 3.19 2.47 -6.97
CA TYR A 417 3.17 3.43 -5.85
C TYR A 417 4.47 4.22 -5.75
N GLN A 418 5.61 3.56 -6.00
CA GLN A 418 6.92 4.19 -6.09
C GLN A 418 6.89 5.36 -7.09
N ARG A 419 6.43 5.14 -8.33
CA ARG A 419 6.39 6.18 -9.35
C ARG A 419 5.36 7.26 -9.05
N PHE A 420 4.24 6.92 -8.43
CA PHE A 420 3.19 7.88 -8.06
C PHE A 420 3.66 8.83 -6.94
N PHE A 421 4.04 8.31 -5.78
CA PHE A 421 4.33 9.15 -4.60
C PHE A 421 5.55 10.06 -4.80
N ARG A 422 6.53 9.66 -5.63
CA ARG A 422 7.66 10.52 -6.03
C ARG A 422 7.26 11.80 -6.75
N ARG A 423 6.01 11.91 -7.20
CA ARG A 423 5.48 13.09 -7.90
C ARG A 423 4.99 14.17 -6.94
N TYR A 424 4.84 13.88 -5.64
CA TYR A 424 4.48 14.92 -4.67
C TYR A 424 5.60 15.94 -4.52
N ILE A 425 5.26 17.23 -4.55
CA ILE A 425 6.21 18.32 -4.30
C ILE A 425 6.81 18.18 -2.90
N HIS A 426 5.96 17.90 -1.91
CA HIS A 426 6.36 17.58 -0.55
C HIS A 426 5.73 16.25 -0.11
N LEU A 427 6.57 15.24 0.09
CA LEU A 427 6.17 13.95 0.62
C LEU A 427 6.75 13.79 2.03
N CYS A 428 5.91 13.38 2.97
CA CYS A 428 6.32 13.03 4.32
C CYS A 428 5.41 11.93 4.86
N GLY A 429 5.68 11.45 6.07
CA GLY A 429 4.82 10.45 6.68
C GLY A 429 5.20 10.11 8.10
N MET A 430 4.50 9.12 8.64
CA MET A 430 4.72 8.61 9.98
C MET A 430 4.51 7.12 10.01
N SER A 431 5.26 6.41 10.85
CA SER A 431 5.09 4.98 11.05
C SER A 431 5.72 4.57 12.38
N GLY A 432 5.32 3.42 12.91
CA GLY A 432 5.95 2.84 14.10
C GLY A 432 7.23 2.10 13.74
N THR A 433 7.38 1.76 12.46
CA THR A 433 8.37 0.79 12.03
C THR A 433 9.10 1.16 10.73
N ALA A 434 9.59 2.40 10.67
CA ALA A 434 10.24 2.97 9.48
C ALA A 434 11.76 2.80 9.43
N ILE A 435 12.44 2.52 10.55
CA ILE A 435 13.91 2.45 10.59
C ILE A 435 14.46 1.28 9.79
N GLU A 436 13.78 0.13 9.81
CA GLU A 436 14.18 -1.06 9.05
C GLU A 436 14.20 -0.79 7.53
N PRO A 437 13.14 -0.21 6.92
CA PRO A 437 13.15 0.16 5.51
C PRO A 437 13.79 1.53 5.19
N ALA A 438 14.50 2.17 6.13
CA ALA A 438 15.02 3.54 5.95
C ALA A 438 15.88 3.72 4.69
N GLY A 439 16.67 2.70 4.33
CA GLY A 439 17.44 2.70 3.09
C GLY A 439 16.57 2.83 1.86
N GLU A 440 15.53 2.01 1.76
CA GLU A 440 14.62 1.98 0.60
C GLU A 440 13.72 3.22 0.55
N LEU A 441 13.26 3.70 1.71
CA LEU A 441 12.51 4.96 1.81
C LEU A 441 13.31 6.14 1.25
N TYR A 442 14.60 6.21 1.59
CA TYR A 442 15.47 7.25 1.09
C TYR A 442 15.88 7.05 -0.38
N GLY A 443 16.29 5.84 -0.77
CA GLY A 443 16.72 5.54 -2.13
C GLY A 443 15.62 5.66 -3.17
N THR A 444 14.39 5.27 -2.82
CA THR A 444 13.23 5.30 -3.74
C THR A 444 12.50 6.64 -3.69
N TYR A 445 12.20 7.15 -2.49
CA TYR A 445 11.34 8.31 -2.29
C TYR A 445 12.08 9.58 -1.87
N GLY A 446 13.37 9.50 -1.54
CA GLY A 446 14.13 10.61 -0.95
C GLY A 446 13.75 10.89 0.52
N LEU A 447 12.97 10.01 1.15
CA LEU A 447 12.45 10.19 2.50
C LEU A 447 13.48 9.77 3.54
N ARG A 448 13.85 10.71 4.41
CA ARG A 448 14.69 10.42 5.59
C ARG A 448 13.83 9.88 6.71
N VAL A 449 14.36 8.97 7.53
CA VAL A 449 13.67 8.48 8.72
C VAL A 449 14.24 9.18 9.96
N VAL A 450 13.36 9.81 10.74
CA VAL A 450 13.72 10.49 12.00
C VAL A 450 13.05 9.75 13.15
N ARG A 451 13.85 9.18 14.05
CA ARG A 451 13.33 8.49 15.23
C ARG A 451 12.92 9.50 16.31
N ILE A 452 11.64 9.48 16.66
CA ILE A 452 11.06 10.33 17.69
C ILE A 452 11.10 9.57 19.03
N PRO A 453 11.57 10.20 20.12
CA PRO A 453 11.52 9.58 21.44
C PRO A 453 10.08 9.35 21.91
N THR A 454 9.85 8.34 22.76
CA THR A 454 8.54 8.09 23.35
C THR A 454 8.21 9.16 24.39
N ASN A 455 6.93 9.50 24.54
CA ASN A 455 6.48 10.47 25.56
C ASN A 455 6.80 9.99 26.99
N ARG A 456 6.66 8.68 27.22
CA ARG A 456 6.96 8.01 28.49
C ARG A 456 7.93 6.84 28.25
N PRO A 457 8.76 6.47 29.23
CA PRO A 457 9.68 5.34 29.10
C PRO A 457 8.94 4.03 28.83
N LEU A 458 9.43 3.24 27.87
CA LEU A 458 8.85 1.94 27.50
C LEU A 458 9.04 0.91 28.64
N ARG A 459 7.95 0.36 29.16
CA ARG A 459 7.94 -0.68 30.22
C ARG A 459 7.47 -2.04 29.70
N ARG A 460 8.00 -2.45 28.53
CA ARG A 460 7.68 -3.74 27.89
C ARG A 460 8.79 -4.75 28.11
N THR A 461 8.46 -5.94 28.61
CA THR A 461 9.42 -7.04 28.79
C THR A 461 9.34 -8.07 27.67
N ASN A 462 10.48 -8.68 27.33
CA ASN A 462 10.56 -9.82 26.42
C ASN A 462 10.63 -11.12 27.25
N ALA A 463 9.62 -11.99 27.15
CA ALA A 463 9.62 -13.28 27.83
C ALA A 463 10.46 -14.34 27.11
N GLY A 464 11.02 -14.02 25.94
CA GLY A 464 11.91 -14.87 25.17
C GLY A 464 11.25 -15.53 23.96
N THR A 465 12.03 -16.36 23.27
CA THR A 465 11.62 -17.09 22.08
C THR A 465 11.70 -18.59 22.33
N ARG A 466 10.62 -19.31 22.02
CA ARG A 466 10.51 -20.76 22.05
C ARG A 466 10.31 -21.27 20.62
N LEU A 467 11.35 -21.88 20.04
CA LEU A 467 11.30 -22.47 18.70
C LEU A 467 11.14 -24.00 18.79
N PHE A 468 10.00 -24.50 18.33
CA PHE A 468 9.64 -25.92 18.35
C PHE A 468 9.99 -26.62 17.03
N PRO A 469 10.16 -27.95 17.03
CA PRO A 469 10.39 -28.71 15.81
C PRO A 469 9.17 -28.78 14.87
N THR A 470 7.95 -28.76 15.43
CA THR A 470 6.69 -28.94 14.69
C THR A 470 5.62 -27.95 15.15
N ALA A 471 4.69 -27.64 14.24
CA ALA A 471 3.56 -26.74 14.52
C ALA A 471 2.64 -27.25 15.64
N ASN A 472 2.44 -28.58 15.77
CA ASN A 472 1.58 -29.13 16.83
C ASN A 472 2.12 -28.80 18.24
N LEU A 473 3.43 -29.04 18.48
CA LEU A 473 4.07 -28.72 19.75
C LEU A 473 4.05 -27.22 20.05
N LYS A 474 4.18 -26.40 19.00
CA LYS A 474 4.02 -24.96 19.09
C LYS A 474 2.62 -24.60 19.57
N TRP A 475 1.57 -25.17 18.97
CA TRP A 475 0.19 -24.84 19.32
C TRP A 475 -0.16 -25.23 20.76
N ASP A 476 0.28 -26.40 21.22
CA ASP A 476 0.13 -26.81 22.62
C ASP A 476 0.78 -25.77 23.55
N ALA A 477 2.01 -25.36 23.24
CA ALA A 477 2.74 -24.36 24.02
C ALA A 477 2.12 -22.95 23.98
N VAL A 478 1.42 -22.59 22.90
CA VAL A 478 0.64 -21.34 22.80
C VAL A 478 -0.56 -21.41 23.74
N VAL A 479 -1.33 -22.50 23.70
CA VAL A 479 -2.50 -22.70 24.57
C VAL A 479 -2.10 -22.64 26.04
N ASP A 480 -1.04 -23.35 26.43
CA ASP A 480 -0.50 -23.34 27.80
C ASP A 480 -0.15 -21.92 28.25
N SER A 481 0.49 -21.14 27.38
CA SER A 481 0.89 -19.77 27.71
C SER A 481 -0.30 -18.84 27.85
N VAL A 482 -1.29 -18.93 26.94
CA VAL A 482 -2.54 -18.17 27.05
C VAL A 482 -3.22 -18.51 28.38
N HIS A 483 -3.31 -19.80 28.71
CA HIS A 483 -3.90 -20.25 29.97
C HIS A 483 -3.19 -19.66 31.19
N ASP A 484 -1.85 -19.65 31.22
CA ASP A 484 -1.07 -19.12 32.35
C ASP A 484 -1.24 -17.61 32.52
N ILE A 485 -1.34 -16.86 31.42
CA ILE A 485 -1.50 -15.40 31.47
C ILE A 485 -2.93 -15.03 31.87
N VAL A 486 -3.94 -15.75 31.37
CA VAL A 486 -5.34 -15.54 31.73
C VAL A 486 -5.59 -15.90 33.20
N ARG A 487 -4.97 -16.98 33.72
CA ARG A 487 -4.97 -17.31 35.17
C ARG A 487 -4.43 -16.18 36.04
N LYS A 488 -3.44 -15.43 35.55
CA LYS A 488 -2.90 -14.23 36.21
C LYS A 488 -3.81 -13.00 36.08
N GLY A 489 -4.97 -13.14 35.43
CA GLY A 489 -5.98 -12.10 35.27
C GLY A 489 -5.58 -10.97 34.32
N ARG A 490 -4.69 -11.26 33.36
CA ARG A 490 -4.21 -10.33 32.33
C ARG A 490 -4.94 -10.57 31.00
N ALA A 491 -4.80 -9.62 30.07
CA ALA A 491 -5.30 -9.76 28.70
C ALA A 491 -4.21 -10.35 27.78
N VAL A 492 -4.63 -11.12 26.76
CA VAL A 492 -3.73 -11.76 25.79
C VAL A 492 -4.13 -11.40 24.36
N LEU A 493 -3.14 -10.98 23.57
CA LEU A 493 -3.25 -10.82 22.12
C LEU A 493 -2.37 -11.86 21.43
N VAL A 494 -2.98 -12.76 20.66
CA VAL A 494 -2.29 -13.79 19.87
C VAL A 494 -2.24 -13.33 18.42
N GLY A 495 -1.05 -13.09 17.89
CA GLY A 495 -0.84 -12.72 16.49
C GLY A 495 -0.46 -13.93 15.64
N THR A 496 -1.29 -14.23 14.66
CA THR A 496 -1.08 -15.29 13.67
C THR A 496 -0.78 -14.69 12.29
N ARG A 497 -0.33 -15.50 11.33
CA ARG A 497 -0.01 -15.00 9.98
C ARG A 497 -1.17 -15.20 8.98
N SER A 498 -2.00 -16.23 9.16
CA SER A 498 -3.08 -16.61 8.25
C SER A 498 -4.42 -16.78 8.99
N VAL A 499 -5.52 -16.68 8.23
CA VAL A 499 -6.88 -16.95 8.74
C VAL A 499 -7.00 -18.39 9.26
N GLU A 500 -6.46 -19.35 8.51
CA GLU A 500 -6.42 -20.76 8.91
C GLU A 500 -5.73 -20.96 10.27
N ALA A 501 -4.58 -20.31 10.49
CA ALA A 501 -3.87 -20.39 11.76
C ALA A 501 -4.68 -19.76 12.91
N SER A 502 -5.40 -18.67 12.66
CA SER A 502 -6.32 -18.06 13.64
C SER A 502 -7.50 -18.95 14.01
N GLU A 503 -8.11 -19.58 13.01
CA GLU A 503 -9.21 -20.52 13.24
C GLU A 503 -8.72 -21.76 14.00
N GLN A 504 -7.55 -22.28 13.64
CA GLN A 504 -6.93 -23.42 14.32
C GLN A 504 -6.68 -23.13 15.81
N ILE A 505 -6.03 -22.01 16.15
CA ILE A 505 -5.77 -21.68 17.55
C ILE A 505 -7.06 -21.38 18.32
N SER A 506 -8.05 -20.75 17.69
CA SER A 506 -9.35 -20.49 18.31
C SER A 506 -10.05 -21.80 18.70
N GLN A 507 -10.03 -22.80 17.81
CA GLN A 507 -10.58 -24.12 18.11
C GLN A 507 -9.84 -24.83 19.27
N LEU A 508 -8.51 -24.72 19.31
CA LEU A 508 -7.71 -25.33 20.38
C LEU A 508 -7.94 -24.65 21.74
N LEU A 509 -8.09 -23.32 21.76
CA LEU A 509 -8.46 -22.56 22.95
C LEU A 509 -9.87 -22.94 23.42
N GLY A 510 -10.83 -23.03 22.51
CA GLY A 510 -12.20 -23.46 22.84
C GLY A 510 -12.26 -24.87 23.44
N ARG A 511 -11.49 -25.82 22.91
CA ARG A 511 -11.35 -27.17 23.50
C ARG A 511 -10.75 -27.16 24.91
N SER A 512 -9.99 -26.13 25.24
CA SER A 512 -9.36 -25.95 26.56
C SER A 512 -10.23 -25.09 27.51
N GLY A 513 -11.46 -24.77 27.12
CA GLY A 513 -12.39 -23.95 27.92
C GLY A 513 -12.08 -22.45 27.90
N LEU A 514 -11.26 -21.97 26.96
CA LEU A 514 -10.90 -20.57 26.81
C LEU A 514 -11.61 -19.96 25.60
N GLU A 515 -12.49 -18.99 25.84
CA GLU A 515 -13.19 -18.28 24.77
C GLU A 515 -12.31 -17.17 24.19
N ALA A 516 -12.05 -17.24 22.88
CA ALA A 516 -11.21 -16.30 22.17
C ALA A 516 -12.00 -15.56 21.08
N VAL A 517 -11.80 -14.25 20.98
CA VAL A 517 -12.39 -13.45 19.89
C VAL A 517 -11.39 -13.39 18.73
N VAL A 518 -11.84 -13.84 17.54
CA VAL A 518 -11.00 -13.89 16.33
C VAL A 518 -11.26 -12.68 15.45
N LEU A 519 -10.17 -12.08 14.97
CA LEU A 519 -10.16 -10.96 14.06
C LEU A 519 -9.51 -11.40 12.75
N ASN A 520 -10.35 -11.58 11.75
CA ASN A 520 -9.96 -11.91 10.39
C ASN A 520 -10.13 -10.64 9.57
N ALA A 521 -9.05 -10.07 9.02
CA ALA A 521 -8.96 -8.76 8.33
C ALA A 521 -9.94 -8.57 7.14
N ARG A 522 -11.24 -8.65 7.39
CA ARG A 522 -12.36 -8.67 6.45
C ARG A 522 -13.37 -7.56 6.76
N GLN A 523 -13.42 -7.02 7.99
CA GLN A 523 -14.42 -6.04 8.42
C GLN A 523 -13.81 -4.94 9.33
N ASP A 524 -13.41 -3.80 8.74
CA ASP A 524 -12.61 -2.78 9.45
C ASP A 524 -13.28 -2.15 10.69
N HIS A 525 -14.60 -1.90 10.69
CA HIS A 525 -15.28 -1.21 11.80
C HIS A 525 -15.47 -2.09 13.04
N ALA A 526 -16.06 -3.28 12.87
CA ALA A 526 -16.28 -4.22 13.97
C ALA A 526 -14.95 -4.70 14.58
N GLU A 527 -13.92 -4.88 13.75
CA GLU A 527 -12.57 -5.23 14.21
C GLU A 527 -11.98 -4.14 15.13
N ALA A 528 -12.21 -2.86 14.83
CA ALA A 528 -11.71 -1.76 15.64
C ALA A 528 -12.34 -1.77 17.05
N GLU A 529 -13.65 -2.00 17.17
CA GLU A 529 -14.33 -2.10 18.46
C GLU A 529 -13.84 -3.28 19.30
N ILE A 530 -13.67 -4.44 18.66
CA ILE A 530 -13.14 -5.63 19.32
C ILE A 530 -11.71 -5.40 19.82
N ILE A 531 -10.87 -4.74 19.03
CA ILE A 531 -9.47 -4.43 19.39
C ILE A 531 -9.39 -3.39 20.50
N ALA A 532 -10.22 -2.35 20.45
CA ALA A 532 -10.28 -1.36 21.53
C ALA A 532 -10.63 -2.03 22.87
N GLY A 533 -11.49 -3.04 22.83
CA GLY A 533 -11.85 -3.86 23.99
C GLY A 533 -10.80 -4.91 24.39
N ALA A 534 -9.74 -5.15 23.64
CA ALA A 534 -8.79 -6.25 23.87
C ALA A 534 -8.00 -6.15 25.19
N GLY A 535 -7.97 -4.96 25.82
CA GLY A 535 -7.27 -4.73 27.09
C GLY A 535 -8.07 -5.06 28.36
N GLN A 536 -9.22 -5.74 28.23
CA GLN A 536 -10.08 -6.14 29.36
C GLN A 536 -9.56 -7.38 30.10
N PRO A 537 -9.81 -7.53 31.43
CA PRO A 537 -9.31 -8.65 32.21
C PRO A 537 -9.75 -10.02 31.65
N GLY A 538 -8.81 -10.95 31.51
CA GLY A 538 -9.08 -12.31 31.01
C GLY A 538 -9.42 -12.40 29.52
N ARG A 539 -9.46 -11.27 28.80
CA ARG A 539 -9.81 -11.27 27.37
C ARG A 539 -8.69 -11.88 26.54
N ILE A 540 -9.08 -12.78 25.65
CA ILE A 540 -8.21 -13.41 24.65
C ILE A 540 -8.64 -12.91 23.28
N THR A 541 -7.71 -12.31 22.55
CA THR A 541 -7.96 -11.81 21.20
C THR A 541 -6.95 -12.44 20.24
N VAL A 542 -7.43 -13.04 19.16
CA VAL A 542 -6.62 -13.64 18.11
C VAL A 542 -6.69 -12.75 16.89
N ALA A 543 -5.56 -12.24 16.41
CA ALA A 543 -5.49 -11.33 15.27
C ALA A 543 -4.70 -11.95 14.12
N THR A 544 -5.34 -12.05 12.94
CA THR A 544 -4.63 -12.40 11.70
C THR A 544 -3.79 -11.22 11.23
N ASN A 545 -2.48 -11.44 11.07
CA ASN A 545 -1.53 -10.47 10.55
C ASN A 545 -1.65 -9.11 11.27
N MET A 546 -2.05 -8.05 10.56
CA MET A 546 -2.20 -6.70 11.11
C MET A 546 -3.67 -6.30 11.36
N ALA A 547 -4.58 -7.25 11.59
CA ALA A 547 -5.97 -6.92 11.94
C ALA A 547 -6.04 -5.93 13.12
N GLY A 548 -6.95 -4.97 13.06
CA GLY A 548 -7.02 -3.89 14.07
C GLY A 548 -5.89 -2.86 13.99
N ARG A 549 -5.28 -2.67 12.82
CA ARG A 549 -4.29 -1.59 12.61
C ARG A 549 -4.89 -0.21 12.83
N GLY A 550 -4.09 0.70 13.39
CA GLY A 550 -4.53 2.07 13.64
C GLY A 550 -5.45 2.23 14.85
N THR A 551 -5.82 1.14 15.53
CA THR A 551 -6.66 1.15 16.74
C THR A 551 -5.82 0.96 18.00
N ASP A 552 -6.08 1.81 19.01
CA ASP A 552 -5.42 1.73 20.31
C ASP A 552 -6.03 0.65 21.20
N ILE A 553 -5.22 -0.06 22.01
CA ILE A 553 -5.72 -1.05 22.98
C ILE A 553 -5.62 -0.42 24.36
N GLN A 554 -6.74 0.03 24.90
CA GLN A 554 -6.77 0.63 26.21
C GLN A 554 -6.78 -0.44 27.30
N LEU A 555 -5.84 -0.36 28.25
CA LEU A 555 -5.76 -1.32 29.33
C LEU A 555 -6.74 -0.98 30.45
N HIS A 556 -7.53 -1.97 30.87
CA HIS A 556 -8.31 -1.85 32.09
C HIS A 556 -7.37 -1.71 33.31
N PRO A 557 -7.70 -0.90 34.34
CA PRO A 557 -6.84 -0.70 35.52
C PRO A 557 -6.37 -2.00 36.18
N ALA A 558 -7.26 -3.00 36.26
CA ALA A 558 -6.91 -4.33 36.78
C ALA A 558 -5.83 -5.03 35.93
N VAL A 559 -5.93 -4.97 34.60
CA VAL A 559 -4.90 -5.56 33.70
C VAL A 559 -3.59 -4.81 33.83
N ARG A 560 -3.63 -3.47 33.88
CA ARG A 560 -2.45 -2.62 34.10
C ARG A 560 -1.71 -3.00 35.39
N SER A 561 -2.44 -3.17 36.50
CA SER A 561 -1.85 -3.56 37.79
C SER A 561 -1.21 -4.96 37.79
N ARG A 562 -1.70 -5.86 36.93
CA ARG A 562 -1.26 -7.26 36.83
C ARG A 562 -0.15 -7.49 35.79
N GLY A 563 0.48 -6.42 35.29
CA GLY A 563 1.57 -6.50 34.30
C GLY A 563 1.17 -6.21 32.86
N GLY A 564 -0.08 -5.79 32.62
CA GLY A 564 -0.55 -5.29 31.34
C GLY A 564 -0.79 -6.35 30.28
N LEU A 565 -0.99 -5.92 29.03
CA LEU A 565 -1.23 -6.79 27.87
C LEU A 565 -0.04 -7.73 27.64
N HIS A 566 -0.33 -9.00 27.39
CA HIS A 566 0.63 -9.97 26.91
C HIS A 566 0.41 -10.26 25.42
N VAL A 567 1.47 -10.22 24.62
CA VAL A 567 1.42 -10.44 23.17
C VAL A 567 2.19 -11.71 22.80
N ILE A 568 1.54 -12.62 22.09
CA ILE A 568 2.15 -13.87 21.62
C ILE A 568 2.27 -13.80 20.10
N LEU A 569 3.50 -13.88 19.58
CA LEU A 569 3.73 -14.10 18.16
C LEU A 569 3.82 -15.60 17.87
N THR A 570 2.90 -16.13 17.06
CA THR A 570 2.83 -17.58 16.78
C THR A 570 3.60 -18.00 15.53
N GLU A 571 4.01 -17.06 14.68
CA GLU A 571 4.83 -17.29 13.48
C GLU A 571 5.64 -16.03 13.17
N TYR A 572 6.87 -16.17 12.68
CA TYR A 572 7.61 -15.02 12.20
C TYR A 572 7.07 -14.54 10.85
N HIS A 573 6.87 -13.23 10.74
CA HIS A 573 6.55 -12.62 9.45
C HIS A 573 7.81 -12.54 8.57
N GLU A 574 7.60 -12.35 7.28
CA GLU A 574 8.68 -12.15 6.30
C GLU A 574 9.51 -10.90 6.56
N SER A 575 9.01 -9.96 7.38
CA SER A 575 9.78 -8.81 7.81
C SER A 575 9.73 -8.60 9.32
N ARG A 576 10.88 -8.21 9.86
CA ARG A 576 11.07 -7.85 11.28
C ARG A 576 10.16 -6.72 11.74
N ARG A 577 9.83 -5.80 10.83
CA ARG A 577 9.01 -4.62 11.14
C ARG A 577 7.59 -5.04 11.57
N ILE A 578 7.03 -6.05 10.92
CA ILE A 578 5.67 -6.54 11.19
C ILE A 578 5.63 -7.21 12.56
N ASP A 579 6.62 -8.05 12.89
CA ASP A 579 6.75 -8.62 14.24
C ASP A 579 6.87 -7.51 15.29
N ARG A 580 7.70 -6.48 15.03
CA ARG A 580 7.91 -5.36 15.95
C ARG A 580 6.62 -4.56 16.17
N GLN A 581 5.84 -4.37 15.11
CA GLN A 581 4.54 -3.70 15.18
C GLN A 581 3.55 -4.48 16.06
N LEU A 582 3.54 -5.81 15.96
CA LEU A 582 2.73 -6.66 16.85
C LEU A 582 3.19 -6.51 18.31
N PHE A 583 4.50 -6.57 18.59
CA PHE A 583 5.03 -6.33 19.95
C PHE A 583 4.69 -4.91 20.46
N GLY A 584 4.63 -3.94 19.55
CA GLY A 584 4.18 -2.56 19.76
C GLY A 584 2.72 -2.40 20.19
N ARG A 585 1.93 -3.48 20.20
CA ARG A 585 0.59 -3.49 20.80
C ARG A 585 0.62 -3.46 22.33
N ALA A 586 1.70 -3.93 22.95
CA ALA A 586 1.90 -3.86 24.40
C ALA A 586 2.86 -2.73 24.80
N GLY A 587 2.71 -2.23 26.03
CA GLY A 587 3.63 -1.26 26.64
C GLY A 587 3.48 0.19 26.15
N ARG A 588 2.29 0.58 25.72
CA ARG A 588 2.01 1.93 25.16
C ARG A 588 1.96 2.99 26.27
N GLN A 589 2.44 4.20 25.99
CA GLN A 589 2.43 5.33 26.95
C GLN A 589 2.99 4.96 28.34
N GLY A 590 4.01 4.10 28.39
CA GLY A 590 4.64 3.65 29.63
C GLY A 590 3.87 2.61 30.43
N ASP A 591 2.77 2.07 29.88
CA ASP A 591 2.07 0.94 30.48
C ASP A 591 3.00 -0.28 30.60
N PRO A 592 2.80 -1.13 31.62
CA PRO A 592 3.46 -2.42 31.67
C PRO A 592 2.94 -3.30 30.53
N GLY A 593 3.77 -4.22 30.07
CA GLY A 593 3.37 -5.20 29.09
C GLY A 593 4.48 -6.20 28.86
N SER A 594 4.16 -7.28 28.18
CA SER A 594 5.14 -8.30 27.83
C SER A 594 4.82 -8.91 26.48
N TYR A 595 5.83 -9.43 25.81
CA TYR A 595 5.62 -10.23 24.62
C TYR A 595 6.48 -11.49 24.67
N GLU A 596 6.04 -12.51 23.95
CA GLU A 596 6.81 -13.72 23.72
C GLU A 596 6.68 -14.17 22.27
N THR A 597 7.54 -15.09 21.87
CA THR A 597 7.50 -15.67 20.54
C THR A 597 7.51 -17.19 20.64
N ILE A 598 6.49 -17.83 20.09
CA ILE A 598 6.31 -19.28 20.10
C ILE A 598 6.15 -19.70 18.63
N VAL A 599 7.18 -20.28 18.06
CA VAL A 599 7.28 -20.53 16.61
C VAL A 599 7.73 -21.96 16.37
N ALA A 600 7.62 -22.44 15.14
CA ALA A 600 8.09 -23.77 14.76
C ALA A 600 9.03 -23.74 13.54
N LEU A 601 9.95 -24.71 13.46
CA LEU A 601 10.89 -24.87 12.34
C LEU A 601 10.19 -25.15 11.02
N ASP A 602 8.95 -25.61 11.08
CA ASP A 602 8.10 -25.90 9.95
C ASP A 602 7.10 -24.76 9.65
N ASP A 603 7.26 -23.58 10.27
CA ASP A 603 6.54 -22.38 9.84
C ASP A 603 6.99 -21.93 8.43
N GLU A 604 6.12 -21.20 7.73
CA GLU A 604 6.29 -20.86 6.30
C GLU A 604 7.61 -20.11 6.02
N LEU A 605 8.00 -19.18 6.90
CA LEU A 605 9.24 -18.42 6.75
C LEU A 605 10.45 -19.34 6.60
N PHE A 606 10.56 -20.34 7.47
CA PHE A 606 11.68 -21.27 7.43
C PHE A 606 11.58 -22.21 6.25
N ARG A 607 10.40 -22.81 6.00
CA ARG A 607 10.18 -23.73 4.87
C ARG A 607 10.50 -23.09 3.52
N ARG A 608 10.16 -21.80 3.34
CA ARG A 608 10.32 -21.09 2.06
C ARG A 608 11.74 -20.59 1.83
N PHE A 609 12.41 -20.09 2.87
CA PHE A 609 13.68 -19.37 2.71
C PHE A 609 14.90 -20.13 3.22
N MET A 610 14.75 -21.30 3.84
CA MET A 610 15.86 -22.12 4.34
C MET A 610 15.99 -23.45 3.59
N ASN A 611 17.21 -24.00 3.60
CA ASN A 611 17.49 -25.29 2.99
C ASN A 611 16.72 -26.42 3.72
N PRO A 612 15.89 -27.22 3.03
CA PRO A 612 15.13 -28.31 3.63
C PRO A 612 16.00 -29.36 4.35
N LYS A 613 17.23 -29.62 3.87
CA LYS A 613 18.16 -30.55 4.51
C LYS A 613 18.63 -30.06 5.87
N LEU A 614 18.87 -28.75 5.99
CA LEU A 614 19.27 -28.10 7.23
C LEU A 614 18.12 -28.14 8.26
N LEU A 615 16.89 -27.82 7.83
CA LEU A 615 15.71 -27.90 8.70
C LEU A 615 15.47 -29.32 9.23
N ARG A 616 15.62 -30.35 8.38
CA ARG A 616 15.52 -31.75 8.81
C ARG A 616 16.59 -32.13 9.84
N LEU A 617 17.83 -31.65 9.66
CA LEU A 617 18.92 -31.92 10.59
C LEU A 617 18.69 -31.24 11.95
N LEU A 618 18.23 -29.99 11.94
CA LEU A 618 17.87 -29.25 13.16
C LEU A 618 16.67 -29.88 13.88
N GLY A 619 15.65 -30.30 13.13
CA GLY A 619 14.49 -30.99 13.67
C GLY A 619 14.83 -32.34 14.34
N LYS A 620 15.81 -33.08 13.81
CA LYS A 620 16.30 -34.33 14.41
C LYS A 620 17.16 -34.13 15.66
N ARG A 621 17.90 -33.02 15.74
CA ARG A 621 18.78 -32.70 16.88
C ARG A 621 18.04 -32.10 18.07
N SER A 622 16.87 -31.50 17.85
CA SER A 622 16.03 -31.00 18.93
C SER A 622 15.34 -32.17 19.64
N LYS A 623 15.52 -32.29 20.96
CA LYS A 623 14.70 -33.22 21.77
C LYS A 623 13.22 -32.82 21.59
N ARG A 624 12.32 -33.81 21.41
CA ARG A 624 10.90 -33.62 21.07
C ARG A 624 10.12 -32.66 21.98
N THR A 625 10.63 -32.33 23.17
CA THR A 625 9.94 -31.49 24.18
C THR A 625 10.69 -30.21 24.57
N GLN A 626 11.96 -30.02 24.15
CA GLN A 626 12.73 -28.83 24.53
C GLN A 626 12.82 -27.85 23.36
N PRO A 627 12.35 -26.59 23.52
CA PRO A 627 12.43 -25.59 22.48
C PRO A 627 13.89 -25.18 22.24
N ILE A 628 14.23 -24.90 20.99
CA ILE A 628 15.50 -24.26 20.62
C ILE A 628 15.43 -22.81 21.11
N GLN A 629 16.18 -22.48 22.16
CA GLN A 629 16.25 -21.14 22.73
C GLN A 629 17.61 -20.47 22.44
N GLY A 630 17.67 -19.15 22.63
CA GLY A 630 18.92 -18.39 22.60
C GLY A 630 19.44 -18.07 21.21
N ALA A 631 20.78 -18.00 21.08
CA ALA A 631 21.45 -17.44 19.90
C ALA A 631 21.10 -18.15 18.58
N LEU A 632 20.90 -19.48 18.61
CA LEU A 632 20.57 -20.25 17.41
C LEU A 632 19.20 -19.87 16.84
N GLY A 633 18.18 -19.73 17.69
CA GLY A 633 16.85 -19.28 17.27
C GLY A 633 16.88 -17.87 16.65
N HIS A 634 17.66 -16.97 17.25
CA HIS A 634 17.87 -15.62 16.70
C HIS A 634 18.60 -15.63 15.35
N ALA A 635 19.58 -16.51 15.16
CA ALA A 635 20.31 -16.65 13.90
C ALA A 635 19.40 -17.20 12.79
N LEU A 636 18.59 -18.22 13.08
CA LEU A 636 17.62 -18.80 12.15
C LEU A 636 16.58 -17.77 11.71
N ARG A 637 15.95 -17.08 12.68
CA ARG A 637 15.04 -15.96 12.40
C ARG A 637 15.71 -14.93 11.52
N SER A 638 16.92 -14.52 11.90
CA SER A 638 17.65 -13.47 11.19
C SER A 638 17.91 -13.84 9.75
N TYR A 639 18.37 -15.06 9.49
CA TYR A 639 18.61 -15.54 8.15
C TYR A 639 17.32 -15.56 7.31
N GLY A 640 16.25 -16.16 7.84
CA GLY A 640 14.96 -16.27 7.13
C GLY A 640 14.38 -14.91 6.76
N GLN A 641 14.33 -13.97 7.70
CA GLN A 641 13.77 -12.63 7.47
C GLN A 641 14.64 -11.79 6.51
N HIS A 642 15.98 -11.84 6.62
CA HIS A 642 16.84 -11.12 5.67
C HIS A 642 16.71 -11.68 4.25
N ALA A 643 16.59 -13.00 4.10
CA ALA A 643 16.39 -13.63 2.80
C ALA A 643 15.06 -13.18 2.16
N ALA A 644 13.98 -13.16 2.95
CA ALA A 644 12.67 -12.69 2.54
C ALA A 644 12.66 -11.20 2.19
N GLU A 645 13.20 -10.34 3.05
CA GLU A 645 13.28 -8.89 2.82
C GLU A 645 14.08 -8.56 1.56
N ARG A 646 15.19 -9.28 1.30
CA ARG A 646 15.99 -9.12 0.08
C ARG A 646 15.20 -9.49 -1.17
N LEU A 647 14.47 -10.61 -1.14
CA LEU A 647 13.63 -11.05 -2.26
C LEU A 647 12.53 -10.01 -2.57
N HIS A 648 11.84 -9.53 -1.55
CA HIS A 648 10.78 -8.52 -1.70
C HIS A 648 11.33 -7.18 -2.21
N GLY A 649 12.48 -6.74 -1.69
CA GLY A 649 13.16 -5.54 -2.18
C GLY A 649 13.56 -5.65 -3.64
N GLN A 650 14.02 -6.83 -4.08
CA GLN A 650 14.31 -7.09 -5.50
C GLN A 650 13.05 -7.03 -6.36
N ALA A 651 11.96 -7.70 -5.94
CA ALA A 651 10.69 -7.69 -6.66
C ALA A 651 10.16 -6.26 -6.88
N ARG A 652 10.21 -5.41 -5.84
CA ARG A 652 9.79 -3.99 -5.94
C ARG A 652 10.64 -3.19 -6.92
N ARG A 653 11.96 -3.38 -6.91
CA ARG A 653 12.86 -2.72 -7.87
C ARG A 653 12.59 -3.15 -9.31
N THR A 654 12.36 -4.44 -9.53
CA THR A 654 11.99 -4.98 -10.84
C THR A 654 10.67 -4.39 -11.32
N ALA A 655 9.63 -4.38 -10.47
CA ALA A 655 8.34 -3.79 -10.80
C ALA A 655 8.44 -2.30 -11.17
N LEU A 656 9.21 -1.52 -10.43
CA LEU A 656 9.47 -0.11 -10.76
C LEU A 656 10.24 0.03 -12.09
N ALA A 657 11.25 -0.79 -12.33
CA ALA A 657 12.03 -0.77 -13.56
C ALA A 657 11.18 -1.12 -14.79
N GLU A 658 10.31 -2.12 -14.68
CA GLU A 658 9.34 -2.50 -15.71
C GLU A 658 8.33 -1.38 -15.97
N ASP A 659 7.76 -0.77 -14.93
CA ASP A 659 6.83 0.35 -15.05
C ASP A 659 7.48 1.57 -15.73
N LEU A 660 8.75 1.86 -15.43
CA LEU A 660 9.53 2.90 -16.11
C LEU A 660 9.86 2.54 -17.57
N ARG A 661 10.03 1.25 -17.88
CA ARG A 661 10.28 0.77 -19.25
C ARG A 661 9.01 0.87 -20.09
N VAL A 662 7.87 0.38 -19.58
CA VAL A 662 6.57 0.45 -20.25
C VAL A 662 6.19 1.90 -20.53
N ASN A 663 6.34 2.79 -19.55
CA ASN A 663 6.06 4.22 -19.75
C ASN A 663 6.97 4.86 -20.82
N ARG A 664 8.26 4.48 -20.87
CA ARG A 664 9.14 4.92 -21.96
C ARG A 664 8.62 4.45 -23.32
N ILE A 665 8.32 3.16 -23.47
CA ILE A 665 7.80 2.60 -24.72
C ILE A 665 6.52 3.31 -25.15
N LEU A 666 5.56 3.52 -24.23
CA LEU A 666 4.31 4.24 -24.50
C LEU A 666 4.55 5.71 -24.86
N SER A 667 5.54 6.37 -24.24
CA SER A 667 5.90 7.75 -24.59
C SER A 667 6.53 7.87 -25.98
N PHE A 668 7.26 6.85 -26.44
CA PHE A 668 7.83 6.80 -27.80
C PHE A 668 6.79 6.37 -28.86
N ALA A 669 5.81 5.54 -28.50
CA ALA A 669 4.70 5.15 -29.39
C ALA A 669 3.68 6.28 -29.64
N GLY A 670 3.85 7.45 -28.98
CA GLY A 670 3.01 8.63 -29.09
C GLY A 670 3.60 9.79 -29.90
N THR A 671 4.62 9.54 -30.72
CA THR A 671 5.18 10.51 -31.69
C THR A 671 4.97 10.04 -33.13
N GLU A 672 3.72 10.10 -33.60
CA GLU A 672 3.37 10.51 -34.98
C GLU A 672 2.24 11.53 -34.93
#